data_AF-A0A208XZ27-F1
#
_entry.id   AF-A0A208XZ27-F1
#
_cell.length_a   1.000
_cell.length_b   1.000
_cell.length_c   1.000
_cell.angle_alpha   90.00
_cell.angle_beta   90.00
_cell.angle_gamma   90.00
#
_symmetry.space_group_name_H-M   'P 1'
#
loop_
_entity.id
_entity.type
_entity.pdbx_description
1 polymer ?
#
loop_
_entity_poly.entity_id
_entity_poly.type
_entity_poly.pdbx_seq_one_letter_code
_entity_poly.pdbx_strand_id
1 'polypeptide(L)'
;MNDENVTYPYSFKWSKEIEDFFAEQNIYLLHPFKIRGVYREGETVTIKSPIVVEPFSTMSGRNGFSNCGAFTYMHTAFGSRAEVGRYCSIAPYSRLMGNEHPLDRISTHPFACRDYYAAWMEKRFRVATSVPPFEQTDRGPLIVKDDVWIGNGALIRRGITIGHGAVVAAGAIVVKDVPPFAVVGGAPAKVIKYRFDDATIARILDVAWWRYHVRDLAGLDVSDIHGFLDELERRVASGEVKEYSPPRIDIAAALFELARRRDRGAAGMGRERPRAAPETPAARADQREPGQRPAFDAGANARIIDEIMAGGANDFSASDYHGRKGDIARHLIGDEVARRGWRIESIRKLSYRVVTPDGDIVFQQNAPDVGTGSSRITLDKVATKDLLTRNGIAAPAGRVFTDRDAAAAYFRTCSVAQVVKPAAGAGGDGVTAGVADEPSFVQAWERATAFGRRVIVEDFVAGDEVRMITVGGKLAAAVCRVPAYVIGDGVRTIEELVAEKNKLRLQNPLLKLYPISSFDQLELDGRRKSEVPGKGERVRLSTVSNIAMGGESVSVIDRLHPSIVAVAEQAARSVPCAILLGLDVLIKDFSASAEDGNVSIIEINSNPAIATLYFAAFGPPASHLPRTLLDFSHQRLREEKGNAPGAPAIVPAAPYRAPCGGGSFRRDYSTQMRLIRQAAYARNLSVHALSNELTVLSNGDRQVAFFQGMSDHTRSISRRATNNKEWTKSLLREAGINTPQGAMFARDAVKAAWEFAQSLGQPVVVKPLSGSGGAGVSTDISTLPHFQQAWDHARAAGSSAIIVEQYCQGKDYRILTVGNTIAAAAERVPAHVVGDGKHTIDGLIAIKNRRRARNPYDGSKPIKLTPMMLRNLAQLGMDGRTVLESGRYLQLHSVANIGSGGESTDLTETVHPDWAEVAVKVRRAVFDPLHVGFDLLAEDISRSPKDQRWVVIEVNANPDMGLHHFVTHGTPRDAAGAIVDALFPRSSGAADEARKSVRIVGSCRGNVKISVHRIWRHAHLRMLDGSIRPLSGRELELVISGAGNAVDDMLSACATGPLLEKSRHSAFHGDIPRGFAVAK
;
A
#
# COMPACT_ATOMS: atom_id res chain seq x y z
N MET A 1 -23.30 9.36 -54.12
CA MET A 1 -23.58 9.02 -52.71
C MET A 1 -22.30 8.37 -52.19
N ASN A 2 -21.33 9.16 -51.75
CA ASN A 2 -21.14 9.64 -50.37
C ASN A 2 -20.80 8.50 -49.40
N ASP A 3 -19.56 8.01 -49.42
CA ASP A 3 -18.95 7.42 -48.23
C ASP A 3 -17.91 8.43 -47.69
N GLU A 4 -18.43 9.52 -47.14
CA GLU A 4 -17.65 10.61 -46.51
C GLU A 4 -17.64 10.52 -44.97
N ASN A 5 -18.07 9.40 -44.39
CA ASN A 5 -18.25 9.25 -42.94
C ASN A 5 -17.23 8.32 -42.28
N VAL A 6 -16.81 8.66 -41.05
CA VAL A 6 -16.00 7.76 -40.20
C VAL A 6 -16.76 6.48 -39.90
N THR A 7 -16.12 5.34 -40.13
CA THR A 7 -16.62 4.02 -39.72
C THR A 7 -16.10 3.67 -38.32
N TYR A 8 -16.98 3.12 -37.49
CA TYR A 8 -16.67 2.71 -36.12
C TYR A 8 -16.57 1.18 -36.01
N PRO A 9 -15.61 0.63 -35.24
CA PRO A 9 -14.63 1.32 -34.41
C PRO A 9 -13.50 1.99 -35.22
N TYR A 10 -13.21 3.27 -34.93
CA TYR A 10 -12.12 4.01 -35.54
C TYR A 10 -10.85 3.85 -34.72
N SER A 11 -9.77 3.33 -35.32
CA SER A 11 -8.48 3.14 -34.65
C SER A 11 -7.40 3.99 -35.31
N PHE A 12 -6.60 4.66 -34.49
CA PHE A 12 -5.49 5.50 -34.95
C PHE A 12 -4.27 5.31 -34.05
N LYS A 13 -3.10 5.63 -34.58
CA LYS A 13 -1.85 5.66 -33.84
C LYS A 13 -1.68 7.03 -33.21
N TRP A 14 -1.50 7.07 -31.90
CA TRP A 14 -1.24 8.31 -31.18
C TRP A 14 0.07 8.91 -31.67
N SER A 15 0.05 10.20 -31.98
CA SER A 15 1.22 10.95 -32.43
C SER A 15 1.27 12.32 -31.78
N LYS A 16 2.43 12.98 -31.86
CA LYS A 16 2.57 14.38 -31.45
C LYS A 16 1.56 15.31 -32.15
N GLU A 17 1.26 15.08 -33.42
CA GLU A 17 0.28 15.85 -34.20
C GLU A 17 -1.15 15.72 -33.61
N ILE A 18 -1.52 14.53 -33.17
CA ILE A 18 -2.79 14.30 -32.47
C ILE A 18 -2.77 14.99 -31.10
N GLU A 19 -1.67 14.91 -30.37
CA GLU A 19 -1.52 15.59 -29.08
C GLU A 19 -1.64 17.12 -29.22
N ASP A 20 -1.05 17.70 -30.27
CA ASP A 20 -1.16 19.11 -30.59
C ASP A 20 -2.60 19.47 -31.03
N PHE A 21 -3.31 18.61 -31.78
CA PHE A 21 -4.75 18.79 -32.05
C PHE A 21 -5.57 18.93 -30.76
N PHE A 22 -5.39 18.02 -29.80
CA PHE A 22 -6.10 18.10 -28.51
C PHE A 22 -5.75 19.39 -27.74
N ALA A 23 -4.50 19.86 -27.84
CA ALA A 23 -4.08 21.13 -27.25
C ALA A 23 -4.75 22.34 -27.92
N GLU A 24 -4.78 22.38 -29.25
CA GLU A 24 -5.41 23.45 -30.03
C GLU A 24 -6.92 23.53 -29.79
N GLN A 25 -7.58 22.37 -29.65
CA GLN A 25 -9.00 22.30 -29.34
C GLN A 25 -9.30 22.52 -27.84
N ASN A 26 -8.28 22.76 -27.00
CA ASN A 26 -8.39 22.87 -25.55
C ASN A 26 -9.08 21.67 -24.88
N ILE A 27 -8.89 20.47 -25.41
CA ILE A 27 -9.45 19.23 -24.84
C ILE A 27 -8.36 18.56 -24.01
N TYR A 28 -8.52 18.56 -22.68
CA TYR A 28 -7.54 17.97 -21.78
C TYR A 28 -7.72 16.46 -21.68
N LEU A 29 -6.63 15.71 -21.76
CA LEU A 29 -6.69 14.26 -21.78
C LEU A 29 -6.76 13.64 -20.38
N LEU A 30 -6.30 14.33 -19.34
CA LEU A 30 -6.35 13.86 -17.95
C LEU A 30 -6.43 15.04 -16.96
N HIS A 31 -7.22 14.89 -15.91
CA HIS A 31 -7.32 15.90 -14.85
C HIS A 31 -6.09 15.91 -13.90
N PRO A 32 -5.59 17.09 -13.45
CA PRO A 32 -6.00 18.43 -13.89
C PRO A 32 -5.24 18.88 -15.15
N PHE A 33 -5.97 19.32 -16.18
CA PHE A 33 -5.50 20.03 -17.37
C PHE A 33 -4.30 19.42 -18.14
N LYS A 34 -4.09 18.10 -18.03
CA LYS A 34 -2.98 17.41 -18.70
C LYS A 34 -3.38 16.98 -20.10
N ILE A 35 -2.72 17.55 -21.11
CA ILE A 35 -2.82 17.11 -22.51
C ILE A 35 -1.63 16.21 -22.86
N ARG A 36 -0.41 16.65 -22.53
CA ARG A 36 0.81 16.00 -23.02
C ARG A 36 1.22 14.74 -22.26
N GLY A 37 1.65 13.71 -22.98
CA GLY A 37 2.17 12.47 -22.38
C GLY A 37 1.14 11.71 -21.55
N VAL A 38 -0.12 11.70 -22.00
CA VAL A 38 -1.19 10.83 -21.46
C VAL A 38 -1.19 9.49 -22.20
N TYR A 39 -1.22 9.53 -23.53
CA TYR A 39 -0.98 8.38 -24.41
C TYR A 39 0.48 8.37 -24.87
N ARG A 40 1.01 7.20 -25.24
CA ARG A 40 2.40 7.05 -25.73
C ARG A 40 2.44 7.27 -27.24
N GLU A 41 3.52 7.84 -27.76
CA GLU A 41 3.76 7.89 -29.21
C GLU A 41 3.66 6.47 -29.81
N GLY A 42 2.93 6.30 -30.91
CA GLY A 42 2.68 5.02 -31.59
C GLY A 42 1.67 4.08 -30.91
N GLU A 43 1.08 4.47 -29.77
CA GLU A 43 0.00 3.71 -29.12
C GLU A 43 -1.25 3.67 -30.01
N THR A 44 -1.85 2.49 -30.22
CA THR A 44 -3.12 2.41 -30.93
C THR A 44 -4.25 2.80 -29.98
N VAL A 45 -5.02 3.83 -30.33
CA VAL A 45 -6.23 4.25 -29.63
C VAL A 45 -7.44 3.94 -30.50
N THR A 46 -8.47 3.35 -29.90
CA THR A 46 -9.70 2.96 -30.62
C THR A 46 -10.92 3.65 -30.01
N ILE A 47 -11.64 4.41 -30.84
CA ILE A 47 -12.93 5.00 -30.52
C ILE A 47 -14.02 4.09 -31.09
N LYS A 48 -14.84 3.49 -30.22
CA LYS A 48 -15.80 2.44 -30.60
C LYS A 48 -17.13 2.95 -31.16
N SER A 49 -17.39 4.24 -31.03
CA SER A 49 -18.65 4.92 -31.36
C SER A 49 -18.43 6.43 -31.26
N PRO A 50 -19.29 7.29 -31.84
CA PRO A 50 -19.13 8.74 -31.77
C PRO A 50 -18.91 9.26 -30.36
N ILE A 51 -17.88 10.09 -30.18
CA ILE A 51 -17.60 10.81 -28.93
C ILE A 51 -17.52 12.30 -29.23
N VAL A 52 -18.51 13.05 -28.76
CA VAL A 52 -18.69 14.48 -29.03
C VAL A 52 -18.37 15.27 -27.78
N VAL A 53 -17.40 16.20 -27.89
CA VAL A 53 -16.91 17.01 -26.77
C VAL A 53 -16.89 18.50 -27.13
N GLU A 54 -17.00 19.35 -26.12
CA GLU A 54 -16.73 20.79 -26.26
C GLU A 54 -15.31 21.11 -25.73
N PRO A 55 -14.67 22.21 -26.19
CA PRO A 55 -13.42 22.73 -25.64
C PRO A 55 -13.46 22.93 -24.12
N PHE A 56 -12.28 22.90 -23.49
CA PHE A 56 -12.06 22.97 -22.05
C PHE A 56 -12.60 21.79 -21.23
N SER A 57 -13.06 20.73 -21.90
CA SER A 57 -13.41 19.47 -21.25
C SER A 57 -12.16 18.67 -20.87
N THR A 58 -12.26 17.86 -19.81
CA THR A 58 -11.17 17.01 -19.32
C THR A 58 -11.60 15.54 -19.32
N MET A 59 -10.94 14.75 -20.18
CA MET A 59 -11.16 13.31 -20.33
C MET A 59 -10.59 12.51 -19.14
N SER A 60 -10.95 11.23 -19.09
CA SER A 60 -10.59 10.31 -18.00
C SER A 60 -9.19 9.69 -18.12
N GLY A 61 -8.33 10.25 -18.96
CA GLY A 61 -7.03 9.68 -19.31
C GLY A 61 -7.17 8.37 -20.06
N ARG A 62 -6.30 7.43 -19.71
CA ARG A 62 -6.28 6.07 -20.28
C ARG A 62 -7.53 5.24 -19.98
N ASN A 63 -8.46 5.74 -19.18
CA ASN A 63 -9.75 5.10 -18.96
C ASN A 63 -10.73 5.32 -20.13
N GLY A 64 -10.41 6.21 -21.09
CA GLY A 64 -11.16 6.42 -22.33
C GLY A 64 -11.78 7.82 -22.46
N PHE A 65 -12.44 8.04 -23.59
CA PHE A 65 -13.16 9.27 -23.93
C PHE A 65 -14.65 9.13 -23.62
N SER A 66 -15.34 10.24 -23.32
CA SER A 66 -16.79 10.28 -23.13
C SER A 66 -17.36 11.57 -23.70
N ASN A 67 -18.66 11.57 -24.02
CA ASN A 67 -19.32 12.82 -24.37
C ASN A 67 -19.34 13.75 -23.15
N CYS A 68 -18.86 14.97 -23.29
CA CYS A 68 -19.00 15.98 -22.26
C CYS A 68 -18.94 17.42 -22.78
N GLY A 69 -19.71 18.30 -22.14
CA GLY A 69 -19.67 19.74 -22.35
C GLY A 69 -18.43 20.41 -21.76
N ALA A 70 -18.28 21.70 -22.07
CA ALA A 70 -17.16 22.53 -21.66
C ALA A 70 -17.02 22.60 -20.13
N PHE A 71 -15.78 22.76 -19.66
CA PHE A 71 -15.44 22.90 -18.24
C PHE A 71 -15.79 21.71 -17.34
N THR A 72 -16.23 20.59 -17.92
CA THR A 72 -16.45 19.33 -17.20
C THR A 72 -15.16 18.55 -17.05
N TYR A 73 -14.96 17.93 -15.88
CA TYR A 73 -13.89 16.94 -15.70
C TYR A 73 -14.43 15.58 -15.23
N MET A 74 -13.76 14.53 -15.67
CA MET A 74 -14.10 13.16 -15.28
C MET A 74 -12.87 12.30 -15.03
N HIS A 75 -12.97 11.45 -14.01
CA HIS A 75 -11.95 10.44 -13.70
C HIS A 75 -12.30 9.03 -14.20
N THR A 76 -13.47 8.87 -14.79
CA THR A 76 -14.00 7.60 -15.34
C THR A 76 -14.60 7.88 -16.72
N ALA A 77 -14.59 6.90 -17.62
CA ALA A 77 -15.21 7.03 -18.93
C ALA A 77 -16.59 6.37 -18.95
N PHE A 78 -17.62 7.11 -19.36
CA PHE A 78 -18.93 6.57 -19.71
C PHE A 78 -19.06 6.24 -21.21
N GLY A 79 -18.12 6.71 -22.03
CA GLY A 79 -18.16 6.51 -23.49
C GLY A 79 -19.31 7.28 -24.14
N SER A 80 -19.82 6.73 -25.25
CA SER A 80 -20.98 7.26 -25.98
C SER A 80 -22.32 6.98 -25.31
N ARG A 81 -22.34 6.16 -24.25
CA ARG A 81 -23.56 5.74 -23.56
C ARG A 81 -24.07 6.76 -22.54
N ALA A 82 -23.39 7.89 -22.41
CA ALA A 82 -23.84 9.02 -21.61
C ALA A 82 -23.60 10.32 -22.37
N GLU A 83 -24.44 11.32 -22.11
CA GLU A 83 -24.25 12.71 -22.52
C GLU A 83 -24.08 13.53 -21.25
N VAL A 84 -22.90 14.12 -21.05
CA VAL A 84 -22.59 14.91 -19.86
C VAL A 84 -22.57 16.40 -20.19
N GLY A 85 -23.27 17.21 -19.41
CA GLY A 85 -23.33 18.66 -19.58
C GLY A 85 -22.02 19.38 -19.24
N ARG A 86 -22.09 20.70 -19.14
CA ARG A 86 -20.99 21.59 -18.76
C ARG A 86 -20.79 21.63 -17.26
N TYR A 87 -19.60 22.04 -16.82
CA TYR A 87 -19.25 22.26 -15.40
C TYR A 87 -19.49 21.06 -14.46
N CYS A 88 -19.51 19.84 -14.98
CA CYS A 88 -19.74 18.65 -14.18
C CYS A 88 -18.44 18.13 -13.53
N SER A 89 -18.61 17.49 -12.37
CA SER A 89 -17.53 16.90 -11.58
C SER A 89 -17.78 15.39 -11.41
N ILE A 90 -17.03 14.54 -12.12
CA ILE A 90 -17.25 13.08 -12.09
C ILE A 90 -16.08 12.36 -11.43
N ALA A 91 -16.32 11.80 -10.24
CA ALA A 91 -15.32 11.12 -9.43
C ALA A 91 -14.92 9.73 -10.01
N PRO A 92 -13.77 9.17 -9.57
CA PRO A 92 -13.32 7.86 -10.02
C PRO A 92 -14.30 6.73 -9.67
N TYR A 93 -14.18 5.61 -10.39
CA TYR A 93 -14.91 4.35 -10.17
C TYR A 93 -16.42 4.38 -10.39
N SER A 94 -17.02 5.52 -10.74
CA SER A 94 -18.42 5.57 -11.14
C SER A 94 -18.62 4.91 -12.50
N ARG A 95 -19.70 4.12 -12.64
CA ARG A 95 -19.95 3.27 -13.82
C ARG A 95 -21.43 3.22 -14.16
N LEU A 96 -21.71 2.95 -15.43
CA LEU A 96 -23.05 2.59 -15.89
C LEU A 96 -23.36 1.14 -15.49
N MET A 97 -24.62 0.87 -15.15
CA MET A 97 -25.12 -0.49 -14.93
C MET A 97 -24.96 -1.34 -16.18
N GLY A 98 -24.71 -2.64 -15.97
CA GLY A 98 -24.50 -3.61 -17.03
C GLY A 98 -25.77 -3.95 -17.83
N ASN A 99 -25.60 -4.91 -18.73
CA ASN A 99 -26.63 -5.41 -19.61
C ASN A 99 -27.79 -6.08 -18.85
N GLU A 100 -29.01 -5.86 -19.32
CA GLU A 100 -30.18 -6.58 -18.83
C GLU A 100 -30.27 -8.00 -19.37
N HIS A 101 -30.96 -8.83 -18.60
CA HIS A 101 -31.27 -10.22 -18.90
C HIS A 101 -32.79 -10.40 -18.94
N PRO A 102 -33.32 -11.31 -19.78
CA PRO A 102 -34.75 -11.59 -19.80
C PRO A 102 -35.19 -12.16 -18.45
N LEU A 103 -36.24 -11.57 -17.88
CA LEU A 103 -36.86 -12.03 -16.62
C LEU A 103 -38.10 -12.89 -16.88
N ASP A 104 -38.54 -12.97 -18.13
CA ASP A 104 -39.68 -13.72 -18.65
C ASP A 104 -39.30 -15.12 -19.16
N ARG A 105 -38.03 -15.51 -19.03
CA ARG A 105 -37.50 -16.81 -19.49
C ARG A 105 -37.11 -17.71 -18.33
N ILE A 106 -37.06 -19.02 -18.59
CA ILE A 106 -36.69 -20.04 -17.60
C ILE A 106 -35.28 -19.84 -17.01
N SER A 107 -34.39 -19.16 -17.73
CA SER A 107 -33.05 -18.82 -17.27
C SER A 107 -32.59 -17.47 -17.81
N THR A 108 -31.79 -16.77 -17.01
CA THR A 108 -31.06 -15.57 -17.43
C THR A 108 -29.72 -15.90 -18.11
N HIS A 109 -29.34 -17.18 -18.17
CA HIS A 109 -28.08 -17.64 -18.76
C HIS A 109 -28.03 -17.38 -20.28
N PRO A 110 -26.86 -17.09 -20.87
CA PRO A 110 -26.70 -16.88 -22.31
C PRO A 110 -27.31 -17.97 -23.21
N PHE A 111 -27.40 -19.22 -22.75
CA PHE A 111 -28.05 -20.31 -23.49
C PHE A 111 -29.53 -20.04 -23.78
N ALA A 112 -30.19 -19.24 -22.94
CA ALA A 112 -31.60 -18.92 -23.06
C ALA A 112 -31.84 -17.57 -23.77
N CYS A 113 -30.79 -16.81 -24.14
CA CYS A 113 -30.98 -15.46 -24.67
C CYS A 113 -29.89 -14.88 -25.60
N ARG A 114 -28.83 -15.63 -25.94
CA ARG A 114 -27.70 -15.13 -26.75
C ARG A 114 -27.31 -16.08 -27.87
N ASP A 115 -27.35 -15.58 -29.11
CA ASP A 115 -27.07 -16.34 -30.33
C ASP A 115 -25.63 -16.90 -30.39
N TYR A 116 -24.66 -16.18 -29.81
CA TYR A 116 -23.28 -16.68 -29.75
C TYR A 116 -23.18 -17.99 -28.94
N TYR A 117 -24.08 -18.20 -27.98
CA TYR A 117 -24.09 -19.41 -27.16
C TYR A 117 -24.65 -20.59 -27.95
N ALA A 118 -25.67 -20.36 -28.79
CA ALA A 118 -26.17 -21.35 -29.73
C ALA A 118 -25.07 -21.76 -30.73
N ALA A 119 -24.34 -20.78 -31.30
CA ALA A 119 -23.20 -21.06 -32.17
C ALA A 119 -22.06 -21.82 -31.45
N TRP A 120 -21.82 -21.51 -30.18
CA TRP A 120 -20.84 -22.22 -29.36
C TRP A 120 -21.27 -23.67 -29.05
N MET A 121 -22.54 -23.89 -28.71
CA MET A 121 -23.11 -25.22 -28.48
C MET A 121 -23.01 -26.11 -29.72
N GLU A 122 -23.36 -25.56 -30.88
CA GLU A 122 -23.19 -26.24 -32.16
C GLU A 122 -21.72 -26.59 -32.42
N LYS A 123 -20.81 -25.62 -32.26
CA LYS A 123 -19.38 -25.85 -32.50
C LYS A 123 -18.74 -26.84 -31.52
N ARG A 124 -19.15 -26.83 -30.24
CA ARG A 124 -18.49 -27.57 -29.16
C ARG A 124 -19.10 -28.95 -28.91
N PHE A 125 -20.40 -29.09 -29.14
CA PHE A 125 -21.17 -30.29 -28.82
C PHE A 125 -21.98 -30.82 -29.99
N ARG A 126 -22.01 -30.13 -31.14
CA ARG A 126 -22.80 -30.49 -32.34
C ARG A 126 -24.29 -30.63 -32.05
N VAL A 127 -24.78 -29.75 -31.17
CA VAL A 127 -26.20 -29.67 -30.82
C VAL A 127 -26.75 -28.37 -31.37
N ALA A 128 -27.62 -28.49 -32.38
CA ALA A 128 -28.29 -27.36 -32.98
C ALA A 128 -29.36 -26.85 -32.02
N THR A 129 -29.13 -25.68 -31.43
CA THR A 129 -30.10 -25.00 -30.58
C THR A 129 -30.57 -23.72 -31.26
N SER A 130 -31.88 -23.51 -31.33
CA SER A 130 -32.47 -22.22 -31.71
C SER A 130 -32.98 -21.53 -30.46
N VAL A 131 -32.56 -20.28 -30.26
CA VAL A 131 -32.97 -19.45 -29.12
C VAL A 131 -33.54 -18.17 -29.71
N PRO A 132 -34.81 -17.82 -29.42
CA PRO A 132 -35.36 -16.54 -29.87
C PRO A 132 -34.49 -15.39 -29.33
N PRO A 133 -34.07 -14.43 -30.16
CA PRO A 133 -33.22 -13.34 -29.70
C PRO A 133 -33.93 -12.58 -28.58
N PHE A 134 -33.20 -12.24 -27.52
CA PHE A 134 -33.67 -11.29 -26.53
C PHE A 134 -33.27 -9.89 -26.99
N GLU A 135 -34.24 -9.11 -27.46
CA GLU A 135 -34.01 -7.68 -27.69
C GLU A 135 -33.75 -7.03 -26.34
N GLN A 136 -32.50 -6.66 -26.11
CA GLN A 136 -32.18 -5.79 -24.97
C GLN A 136 -32.91 -4.49 -25.21
N THR A 137 -33.82 -4.12 -24.31
CA THR A 137 -34.47 -2.82 -24.35
C THR A 137 -33.38 -1.75 -24.35
N ASP A 138 -33.17 -1.07 -25.47
CA ASP A 138 -32.23 0.05 -25.50
C ASP A 138 -32.87 1.19 -24.73
N ARG A 139 -32.47 1.33 -23.47
CA ARG A 139 -32.98 2.39 -22.58
C ARG A 139 -32.49 3.78 -23.00
N GLY A 140 -31.67 3.90 -24.04
CA GLY A 140 -31.05 5.15 -24.43
C GLY A 140 -29.81 5.51 -23.59
N PRO A 141 -29.23 6.70 -23.79
CA PRO A 141 -28.07 7.15 -23.02
C PRO A 141 -28.46 7.60 -21.60
N LEU A 142 -27.48 7.67 -20.70
CA LEU A 142 -27.59 8.46 -19.48
C LEU A 142 -27.49 9.94 -19.85
N ILE A 143 -28.45 10.77 -19.46
CA ILE A 143 -28.37 12.23 -19.63
C ILE A 143 -27.94 12.85 -18.31
N VAL A 144 -26.75 13.43 -18.26
CA VAL A 144 -26.27 14.22 -17.12
C VAL A 144 -26.31 15.69 -17.54
N LYS A 145 -27.15 16.48 -16.87
CA LYS A 145 -27.26 17.93 -17.11
C LYS A 145 -26.06 18.68 -16.50
N ASP A 146 -26.05 20.00 -16.63
CA ASP A 146 -24.93 20.85 -16.21
C ASP A 146 -24.77 20.98 -14.69
N ASP A 147 -23.58 21.35 -14.21
CA ASP A 147 -23.24 21.52 -12.77
C ASP A 147 -23.49 20.27 -11.89
N VAL A 148 -23.48 19.07 -12.50
CA VAL A 148 -23.72 17.83 -11.74
C VAL A 148 -22.43 17.33 -11.08
N TRP A 149 -22.53 16.95 -9.81
CA TRP A 149 -21.47 16.25 -9.10
C TRP A 149 -21.83 14.76 -8.90
N ILE A 150 -21.01 13.86 -9.42
CA ILE A 150 -21.14 12.41 -9.20
C ILE A 150 -19.99 11.92 -8.32
N GLY A 151 -20.33 11.48 -7.11
CA GLY A 151 -19.42 10.95 -6.11
C GLY A 151 -18.80 9.60 -6.50
N ASN A 152 -17.71 9.26 -5.81
CA ASN A 152 -16.87 8.09 -6.13
C ASN A 152 -17.67 6.78 -6.10
N GLY A 153 -17.51 5.94 -7.12
CA GLY A 153 -18.08 4.59 -7.14
C GLY A 153 -19.60 4.53 -7.30
N ALA A 154 -20.25 5.59 -7.78
CA ALA A 154 -21.69 5.57 -8.05
C ALA A 154 -22.02 4.64 -9.23
N LEU A 155 -23.11 3.87 -9.10
CA LEU A 155 -23.62 2.98 -10.13
C LEU A 155 -24.93 3.54 -10.71
N ILE A 156 -24.95 3.83 -12.00
CA ILE A 156 -26.03 4.63 -12.61
C ILE A 156 -26.69 3.85 -13.74
N ARG A 157 -28.02 3.75 -13.71
CA ARG A 157 -28.81 3.10 -14.76
C ARG A 157 -28.76 3.94 -16.05
N ARG A 158 -28.78 3.27 -17.20
CA ARG A 158 -28.93 3.95 -18.51
C ARG A 158 -30.38 4.42 -18.71
N GLY A 159 -30.58 5.46 -19.52
CA GLY A 159 -31.92 5.94 -19.86
C GLY A 159 -32.60 6.82 -18.82
N ILE A 160 -31.82 7.39 -17.90
CA ILE A 160 -32.32 8.33 -16.90
C ILE A 160 -31.66 9.69 -17.08
N THR A 161 -32.28 10.72 -16.54
CA THR A 161 -31.77 12.08 -16.50
C THR A 161 -31.33 12.47 -15.09
N ILE A 162 -30.11 12.99 -14.95
CA ILE A 162 -29.64 13.66 -13.74
C ILE A 162 -29.73 15.16 -13.99
N GLY A 163 -30.64 15.84 -13.28
CA GLY A 163 -30.96 17.26 -13.46
C GLY A 163 -29.84 18.23 -13.09
N HIS A 164 -29.95 19.49 -13.55
CA HIS A 164 -28.92 20.52 -13.37
C HIS A 164 -28.56 20.71 -11.90
N GLY A 165 -27.27 20.83 -11.57
CA GLY A 165 -26.83 21.07 -10.20
C GLY A 165 -27.04 19.90 -9.24
N ALA A 166 -27.50 18.74 -9.69
CA ALA A 166 -27.75 17.60 -8.82
C ALA A 166 -26.44 16.99 -8.28
N VAL A 167 -26.52 16.36 -7.11
CA VAL A 167 -25.40 15.69 -6.44
C VAL A 167 -25.73 14.23 -6.21
N VAL A 168 -24.93 13.33 -6.78
CA VAL A 168 -25.00 11.89 -6.53
C VAL A 168 -23.94 11.52 -5.49
N ALA A 169 -24.35 11.03 -4.33
CA ALA A 169 -23.44 10.61 -3.27
C ALA A 169 -22.54 9.44 -3.71
N ALA A 170 -21.36 9.33 -3.09
CA ALA A 170 -20.44 8.22 -3.35
C ALA A 170 -21.11 6.86 -3.06
N GLY A 171 -20.90 5.88 -3.94
CA GLY A 171 -21.47 4.54 -3.84
C GLY A 171 -22.99 4.44 -4.08
N ALA A 172 -23.66 5.51 -4.49
CA ALA A 172 -25.10 5.49 -4.74
C ALA A 172 -25.47 4.63 -5.96
N ILE A 173 -26.63 3.94 -5.90
CA ILE A 173 -27.18 3.14 -7.00
C ILE A 173 -28.40 3.89 -7.57
N VAL A 174 -28.19 4.68 -8.62
CA VAL A 174 -29.21 5.57 -9.21
C VAL A 174 -29.97 4.83 -10.31
N VAL A 175 -31.27 4.61 -10.09
CA VAL A 175 -32.14 3.79 -10.98
C VAL A 175 -33.34 4.55 -11.55
N LYS A 176 -33.49 5.84 -11.22
CA LYS A 176 -34.56 6.76 -11.63
C LYS A 176 -33.98 8.16 -11.86
N ASP A 177 -34.72 9.00 -12.57
CA ASP A 177 -34.38 10.40 -12.79
C ASP A 177 -34.14 11.16 -11.48
N VAL A 178 -33.18 12.07 -11.50
CA VAL A 178 -32.80 12.92 -10.38
C VAL A 178 -33.24 14.36 -10.67
N PRO A 179 -34.07 14.99 -9.83
CA PRO A 179 -34.47 16.38 -10.02
C PRO A 179 -33.29 17.36 -9.98
N PRO A 180 -33.40 18.55 -10.63
CA PRO A 180 -32.39 19.59 -10.50
C PRO A 180 -32.10 19.95 -9.05
N PHE A 181 -30.83 20.19 -8.74
CA PHE A 181 -30.29 20.57 -7.43
C PHE A 181 -30.59 19.58 -6.29
N ALA A 182 -31.14 18.40 -6.60
CA ALA A 182 -31.35 17.34 -5.63
C ALA A 182 -30.02 16.65 -5.28
N VAL A 183 -29.84 16.37 -3.99
CA VAL A 183 -28.78 15.52 -3.47
C VAL A 183 -29.37 14.13 -3.28
N VAL A 184 -28.91 13.14 -4.04
CA VAL A 184 -29.37 11.75 -3.96
C VAL A 184 -28.30 10.82 -3.40
N GLY A 185 -28.71 9.79 -2.67
CA GLY A 185 -27.79 8.77 -2.17
C GLY A 185 -28.51 7.49 -1.72
N GLY A 186 -27.74 6.41 -1.53
CA GLY A 186 -28.25 5.10 -1.15
C GLY A 186 -28.39 4.12 -2.31
N ALA A 187 -28.95 2.94 -2.04
CA ALA A 187 -29.14 1.86 -2.99
C ALA A 187 -30.50 1.16 -2.80
N PRO A 188 -31.53 1.48 -3.60
CA PRO A 188 -31.55 2.49 -4.66
C PRO A 188 -31.43 3.92 -4.11
N ALA A 189 -30.89 4.82 -4.92
CA ALA A 189 -30.69 6.22 -4.55
C ALA A 189 -32.03 6.92 -4.37
N LYS A 190 -32.16 7.69 -3.29
CA LYS A 190 -33.32 8.54 -2.99
C LYS A 190 -32.87 9.99 -2.82
N VAL A 191 -33.76 10.95 -3.08
CA VAL A 191 -33.54 12.36 -2.75
C VAL A 191 -33.39 12.48 -1.23
N ILE A 192 -32.26 13.03 -0.80
CA ILE A 192 -31.90 13.30 0.60
C ILE A 192 -32.34 14.72 0.97
N LYS A 193 -32.03 15.69 0.10
CA LYS A 193 -32.40 17.11 0.21
C LYS A 193 -32.17 17.81 -1.12
N TYR A 194 -32.61 19.07 -1.23
CA TYR A 194 -32.20 19.98 -2.29
C TYR A 194 -31.04 20.88 -1.82
N ARG A 195 -30.22 21.38 -2.75
CA ARG A 195 -29.10 22.30 -2.45
C ARG A 195 -29.61 23.69 -2.03
N PHE A 196 -30.74 24.13 -2.57
CA PHE A 196 -31.36 25.44 -2.37
C PHE A 196 -32.88 25.30 -2.25
N ASP A 197 -33.57 26.37 -1.85
CA ASP A 197 -35.04 26.44 -1.89
C ASP A 197 -35.58 26.56 -3.32
N ASP A 198 -36.88 26.29 -3.51
CA ASP A 198 -37.51 26.23 -4.83
C ASP A 198 -37.45 27.54 -5.62
N ALA A 199 -37.55 28.69 -4.94
CA ALA A 199 -37.48 30.00 -5.60
C ALA A 199 -36.05 30.29 -6.10
N THR A 200 -35.05 29.96 -5.29
CA THR A 200 -33.64 30.04 -5.67
C THR A 200 -33.31 29.07 -6.80
N ILE A 201 -33.82 27.83 -6.76
CA ILE A 201 -33.65 26.85 -7.85
C ILE A 201 -34.25 27.38 -9.15
N ALA A 202 -35.46 27.94 -9.10
CA ALA A 202 -36.12 28.52 -10.27
C ALA A 202 -35.29 29.67 -10.87
N ARG A 203 -34.78 30.60 -10.04
CA ARG A 203 -33.89 31.68 -10.49
C ARG A 203 -32.62 31.14 -11.16
N ILE A 204 -31.96 30.15 -10.55
CA ILE A 204 -30.74 29.56 -11.12
C ILE A 204 -31.02 28.88 -12.47
N LEU A 205 -32.14 28.17 -12.58
CA LEU A 205 -32.55 27.50 -13.82
C LEU A 205 -32.91 28.51 -14.92
N ASP A 206 -33.46 29.66 -14.56
CA ASP A 206 -33.81 30.75 -15.50
C ASP A 206 -32.56 31.42 -16.07
N VAL A 207 -31.62 31.85 -15.20
CA VAL A 207 -30.36 32.46 -15.65
C VAL A 207 -29.40 31.45 -16.29
N ALA A 208 -29.50 30.17 -15.91
CA ALA A 208 -28.71 29.05 -16.44
C ALA A 208 -27.21 29.35 -16.57
N TRP A 209 -26.57 29.74 -15.45
CA TRP A 209 -25.21 30.30 -15.44
C TRP A 209 -24.13 29.45 -16.16
N TRP A 210 -24.32 28.14 -16.25
CA TRP A 210 -23.44 27.20 -16.97
C TRP A 210 -23.43 27.40 -18.50
N ARG A 211 -24.31 28.25 -19.05
CA ARG A 211 -24.26 28.65 -20.45
C ARG A 211 -23.14 29.61 -20.77
N TYR A 212 -22.55 30.27 -19.77
CA TYR A 212 -21.51 31.28 -19.97
C TYR A 212 -20.10 30.69 -19.84
N HIS A 213 -19.10 31.39 -20.40
CA HIS A 213 -17.71 30.97 -20.33
C HIS A 213 -17.13 31.27 -18.94
N VAL A 214 -16.26 30.41 -18.39
CA VAL A 214 -15.74 30.55 -17.01
C VAL A 214 -15.07 31.91 -16.73
N ARG A 215 -14.48 32.52 -17.77
CA ARG A 215 -13.91 33.88 -17.70
C ARG A 215 -14.94 34.95 -17.37
N ASP A 216 -16.15 34.82 -17.90
CA ASP A 216 -17.20 35.83 -17.76
C ASP A 216 -17.84 35.78 -16.35
N LEU A 217 -17.65 34.65 -15.66
CA LEU A 217 -18.00 34.44 -14.26
C LEU A 217 -16.93 34.95 -13.28
N ALA A 218 -15.76 35.39 -13.78
CA ALA A 218 -14.67 35.82 -12.92
C ALA A 218 -15.04 37.11 -12.15
N GLY A 219 -14.68 37.13 -10.87
CA GLY A 219 -14.95 38.26 -9.97
C GLY A 219 -16.36 38.28 -9.38
N LEU A 220 -17.25 37.34 -9.75
CA LEU A 220 -18.51 37.13 -9.04
C LEU A 220 -18.24 36.37 -7.71
N ASP A 221 -18.93 36.75 -6.65
CA ASP A 221 -18.78 36.09 -5.35
C ASP A 221 -19.59 34.78 -5.32
N VAL A 222 -18.91 33.66 -5.58
CA VAL A 222 -19.52 32.32 -5.56
C VAL A 222 -19.95 31.84 -4.17
N SER A 223 -19.62 32.58 -3.10
CA SER A 223 -20.05 32.26 -1.73
C SER A 223 -21.36 32.94 -1.33
N ASP A 224 -21.77 33.98 -2.06
CA ASP A 224 -23.07 34.64 -1.93
C ASP A 224 -23.93 34.35 -3.17
N ILE A 225 -24.85 33.41 -3.05
CA ILE A 225 -25.66 32.97 -4.18
C ILE A 225 -26.58 34.05 -4.74
N HIS A 226 -27.15 34.89 -3.89
CA HIS A 226 -28.07 35.93 -4.35
C HIS A 226 -27.29 37.08 -4.98
N GLY A 227 -26.20 37.52 -4.34
CA GLY A 227 -25.29 38.51 -4.94
C GLY A 227 -24.69 38.04 -6.27
N PHE A 228 -24.34 36.75 -6.39
CA PHE A 228 -23.90 36.15 -7.64
C PHE A 228 -24.97 36.23 -8.73
N LEU A 229 -26.21 35.84 -8.42
CA LEU A 229 -27.32 35.85 -9.37
C LEU A 229 -27.67 37.27 -9.81
N ASP A 230 -27.78 38.21 -8.87
CA ASP A 230 -28.14 39.60 -9.14
C ASP A 230 -27.12 40.26 -10.10
N GLU A 231 -25.82 40.07 -9.84
CA GLU A 231 -24.78 40.64 -10.69
C GLU A 231 -24.67 39.93 -12.05
N LEU A 232 -24.87 38.61 -12.10
CA LEU A 232 -24.87 37.89 -13.38
C LEU A 232 -26.08 38.29 -14.24
N GLU A 233 -27.28 38.35 -13.66
CA GLU A 233 -28.51 38.80 -14.33
C GLU A 233 -28.32 40.23 -14.88
N ARG A 234 -27.71 41.13 -14.10
CA ARG A 234 -27.36 42.49 -14.55
C ARG A 234 -26.41 42.47 -15.75
N ARG A 235 -25.34 41.68 -15.70
CA ARG A 235 -24.35 41.56 -16.79
C ARG A 235 -24.93 40.96 -18.07
N VAL A 236 -25.88 40.04 -17.93
CA VAL A 236 -26.59 39.43 -19.06
C VAL A 236 -27.56 40.46 -19.67
N ALA A 237 -28.33 41.16 -18.83
CA ALA A 237 -29.27 42.18 -19.29
C ALA A 237 -28.59 43.37 -19.96
N SER A 238 -27.39 43.76 -19.49
CA SER A 238 -26.59 44.82 -20.12
C SER A 238 -25.83 44.38 -21.37
N GLY A 239 -25.80 43.08 -21.67
CA GLY A 239 -25.04 42.50 -22.78
C GLY A 239 -23.52 42.44 -22.54
N GLU A 240 -23.06 42.71 -21.32
CA GLU A 240 -21.66 42.55 -20.89
C GLU A 240 -21.19 41.09 -21.02
N VAL A 241 -22.11 40.14 -20.83
CA VAL A 241 -21.83 38.70 -20.93
C VAL A 241 -22.76 38.07 -21.99
N LYS A 242 -22.20 37.16 -22.80
CA LYS A 242 -22.92 36.46 -23.87
C LYS A 242 -22.82 34.96 -23.68
N GLU A 243 -23.86 34.21 -24.07
CA GLU A 243 -23.84 32.76 -24.00
C GLU A 243 -22.64 32.18 -24.77
N TYR A 244 -21.97 31.20 -24.16
CA TYR A 244 -20.83 30.52 -24.75
C TYR A 244 -21.31 29.44 -25.71
N SER A 245 -21.00 29.62 -26.99
CA SER A 245 -21.35 28.71 -28.08
C SER A 245 -20.08 28.11 -28.72
N PRO A 246 -19.45 27.12 -28.07
CA PRO A 246 -18.30 26.41 -28.61
C PRO A 246 -18.68 25.46 -29.75
N PRO A 247 -17.71 25.09 -30.61
CA PRO A 247 -17.89 23.97 -31.53
C PRO A 247 -18.06 22.66 -30.76
N ARG A 248 -18.93 21.77 -31.27
CA ARG A 248 -19.04 20.38 -30.81
C ARG A 248 -18.16 19.51 -31.70
N ILE A 249 -17.16 18.86 -31.09
CA ILE A 249 -16.10 18.15 -31.79
C ILE A 249 -16.34 16.65 -31.64
N ASP A 250 -16.69 15.97 -32.73
CA ASP A 250 -16.57 14.51 -32.79
C ASP A 250 -15.09 14.16 -32.93
N ILE A 251 -14.53 13.54 -31.90
CA ILE A 251 -13.10 13.25 -31.82
C ILE A 251 -12.65 12.35 -32.99
N ALA A 252 -13.42 11.31 -33.33
CA ALA A 252 -13.00 10.39 -34.38
C ALA A 252 -13.11 11.03 -35.77
N ALA A 253 -14.20 11.77 -36.02
CA ALA A 253 -14.36 12.51 -37.28
C ALA A 253 -13.28 13.57 -37.48
N ALA A 254 -12.94 14.32 -36.42
CA ALA A 254 -11.92 15.35 -36.48
C ALA A 254 -10.51 14.76 -36.71
N LEU A 255 -10.17 13.65 -36.07
CA LEU A 255 -8.89 12.97 -36.27
C LEU A 255 -8.81 12.29 -37.64
N PHE A 256 -9.92 11.79 -38.17
CA PHE A 256 -9.99 11.25 -39.53
C PHE A 256 -9.70 12.33 -40.58
N GLU A 257 -10.30 13.52 -40.45
CA GLU A 257 -10.01 14.63 -41.35
C GLU A 257 -8.57 15.17 -41.20
N LEU A 258 -8.03 15.17 -39.98
CA LEU A 258 -6.62 15.51 -39.72
C LEU A 258 -5.68 14.59 -40.51
N ALA A 259 -5.92 13.27 -40.46
CA ALA A 259 -5.15 12.29 -41.24
C ALA A 259 -5.28 12.51 -42.77
N ARG A 260 -6.48 12.83 -43.27
CA ARG A 260 -6.69 13.08 -44.72
C ARG A 260 -5.98 14.34 -45.22
N ARG A 261 -5.88 15.40 -44.39
CA ARG A 261 -5.15 16.62 -44.75
C ARG A 261 -3.66 16.33 -44.94
N ARG A 262 -3.09 15.46 -44.11
CA ARG A 262 -1.71 15.00 -44.23
C ARG A 262 -1.46 14.25 -45.55
N ASP A 263 -2.36 13.33 -45.90
CA ASP A 263 -2.21 12.53 -47.12
C ASP A 263 -2.41 13.38 -48.40
N ARG A 264 -3.28 14.40 -48.36
CA ARG A 264 -3.44 15.39 -49.45
C ARG A 264 -2.25 16.36 -49.57
N GLY A 265 -1.63 16.76 -48.45
CA GLY A 265 -0.43 17.59 -48.42
C GLY A 265 0.82 16.87 -48.96
N ALA A 266 0.91 15.54 -48.77
CA ALA A 266 1.97 14.71 -49.32
C ALA A 266 1.84 14.47 -50.84
N ALA A 267 0.63 14.56 -51.41
CA ALA A 267 0.37 14.39 -52.84
C ALA A 267 0.62 15.68 -53.67
N GLY A 268 0.78 16.84 -53.03
CA GLY A 268 0.89 18.16 -53.68
C GLY A 268 2.32 18.72 -53.84
N MET A 269 3.37 18.03 -53.38
CA MET A 269 4.76 18.46 -53.57
C MET A 269 5.48 17.53 -54.55
N GLY A 270 5.57 18.00 -55.80
CA GLY A 270 6.43 17.45 -56.83
C GLY A 270 7.91 17.53 -56.45
N ARG A 271 8.68 16.57 -56.99
CA ARG A 271 10.14 16.45 -56.86
C ARG A 271 10.85 17.73 -57.32
N GLU A 272 11.53 18.41 -56.41
CA GLU A 272 12.67 19.28 -56.73
C GLU A 272 13.82 19.08 -55.71
N ARG A 273 15.01 18.75 -56.22
CA ARG A 273 16.28 18.87 -55.47
C ARG A 273 16.68 20.34 -55.47
N PRO A 274 17.20 20.91 -54.37
CA PRO A 274 18.63 21.29 -54.42
C PRO A 274 19.42 21.38 -53.10
N ARG A 275 20.71 21.09 -53.27
CA ARG A 275 21.96 21.72 -52.76
C ARG A 275 22.41 21.63 -51.29
N ALA A 276 23.68 21.18 -51.24
CA ALA A 276 24.66 21.03 -50.17
C ALA A 276 24.63 22.05 -49.01
N ALA A 277 24.86 21.51 -47.81
CA ALA A 277 25.39 22.21 -46.65
C ALA A 277 26.57 21.40 -46.08
N PRO A 278 27.54 22.05 -45.41
CA PRO A 278 28.97 21.75 -45.53
C PRO A 278 29.49 20.65 -44.60
N GLU A 279 30.67 20.14 -44.96
CA GLU A 279 31.40 19.05 -44.32
C GLU A 279 31.98 19.37 -42.93
N THR A 280 31.87 18.36 -42.06
CA THR A 280 32.80 17.91 -40.98
C THR A 280 32.90 18.69 -39.65
N PRO A 281 33.26 18.01 -38.52
CA PRO A 281 33.88 16.69 -38.44
C PRO A 281 33.16 15.61 -37.62
N ALA A 282 33.49 14.38 -38.01
CA ALA A 282 33.03 13.11 -37.48
C ALA A 282 33.19 12.99 -35.95
N ALA A 283 32.07 12.77 -35.27
CA ALA A 283 32.04 12.00 -34.04
C ALA A 283 31.41 10.64 -34.38
N ARG A 284 32.24 9.60 -34.31
CA ARG A 284 31.92 8.20 -34.58
C ARG A 284 30.57 7.82 -33.97
N ALA A 285 29.62 7.43 -34.83
CA ALA A 285 28.48 6.64 -34.42
C ALA A 285 29.03 5.27 -33.98
N ASP A 286 29.22 5.13 -32.67
CA ASP A 286 29.51 3.88 -32.00
C ASP A 286 28.27 2.98 -32.22
N GLN A 287 28.33 2.11 -33.23
CA GLN A 287 27.44 0.96 -33.34
C GLN A 287 27.72 0.08 -32.12
N ARG A 288 27.04 0.33 -31.01
CA ARG A 288 27.09 -0.57 -29.86
C ARG A 288 26.24 -1.77 -30.18
N GLU A 289 26.88 -2.94 -30.19
CA GLU A 289 26.22 -4.23 -30.28
C GLU A 289 25.10 -4.36 -29.24
N PRO A 290 23.99 -5.08 -29.54
CA PRO A 290 22.99 -5.42 -28.54
C PRO A 290 23.68 -6.10 -27.35
N GLY A 291 23.33 -5.69 -26.13
CA GLY A 291 24.01 -6.13 -24.91
C GLY A 291 24.20 -7.64 -24.90
N GLN A 292 25.46 -8.09 -24.97
CA GLN A 292 25.79 -9.51 -25.05
C GLN A 292 25.30 -10.20 -23.76
N ARG A 293 24.70 -11.39 -23.91
CA ARG A 293 24.52 -12.28 -22.75
C ARG A 293 25.92 -12.66 -22.26
N PRO A 294 26.23 -12.51 -20.96
CA PRO A 294 27.53 -12.92 -20.44
C PRO A 294 27.79 -14.38 -20.81
N ALA A 295 29.00 -14.68 -21.31
CA ALA A 295 29.41 -16.05 -21.56
C ALA A 295 29.31 -16.85 -20.24
N PHE A 296 28.49 -17.91 -20.25
CA PHE A 296 28.32 -18.81 -19.11
C PHE A 296 28.85 -20.19 -19.53
N ASP A 297 29.96 -20.59 -18.93
CA ASP A 297 30.41 -21.99 -19.02
C ASP A 297 29.58 -22.81 -18.03
N ALA A 298 28.50 -23.42 -18.53
CA ALA A 298 27.63 -24.29 -17.73
C ALA A 298 28.34 -25.56 -17.22
N GLY A 299 29.58 -25.83 -17.64
CA GLY A 299 30.24 -27.11 -17.44
C GLY A 299 30.69 -27.42 -16.00
N ALA A 300 30.98 -26.43 -15.16
CA ALA A 300 31.48 -26.68 -13.80
C ALA A 300 30.37 -27.19 -12.85
N ASN A 301 29.30 -26.41 -12.67
CA ASN A 301 28.17 -26.80 -11.82
C ASN A 301 27.42 -28.02 -12.37
N ALA A 302 27.27 -28.13 -13.70
CA ALA A 302 26.59 -29.27 -14.30
C ALA A 302 27.27 -30.59 -13.93
N ARG A 303 28.62 -30.65 -13.91
CA ARG A 303 29.37 -31.83 -13.45
C ARG A 303 29.07 -32.18 -12.00
N ILE A 304 29.08 -31.20 -11.10
CA ILE A 304 28.77 -31.41 -9.67
C ILE A 304 27.32 -31.91 -9.50
N ILE A 305 26.37 -31.31 -10.21
CA ILE A 305 24.96 -31.70 -10.19
C ILE A 305 24.81 -33.13 -10.70
N ASP A 306 25.40 -33.45 -11.85
CA ASP A 306 25.31 -34.77 -12.47
C ASP A 306 25.99 -35.84 -11.61
N GLU A 307 27.11 -35.54 -10.94
CA GLU A 307 27.76 -36.40 -9.95
C GLU A 307 26.84 -36.71 -8.76
N ILE A 308 26.15 -35.70 -8.20
CA ILE A 308 25.18 -35.92 -7.11
C ILE A 308 24.01 -36.78 -7.60
N MET A 309 23.51 -36.50 -8.79
CA MET A 309 22.36 -37.21 -9.37
C MET A 309 22.69 -38.65 -9.77
N ALA A 310 23.95 -38.93 -10.12
CA ALA A 310 24.46 -40.29 -10.35
C ALA A 310 24.41 -41.17 -9.08
N GLY A 311 24.37 -40.56 -7.90
CA GLY A 311 24.14 -41.25 -6.62
C GLY A 311 22.72 -41.82 -6.45
N GLY A 312 21.80 -41.51 -7.38
CA GLY A 312 20.40 -41.95 -7.34
C GLY A 312 19.49 -40.97 -6.61
N ALA A 313 18.19 -41.06 -6.91
CA ALA A 313 17.17 -40.25 -6.25
C ALA A 313 16.96 -40.74 -4.81
N ASN A 314 16.66 -39.81 -3.90
CA ASN A 314 16.28 -40.16 -2.54
C ASN A 314 14.95 -40.93 -2.53
N ASP A 315 14.93 -42.07 -1.84
CA ASP A 315 13.73 -42.87 -1.66
C ASP A 315 12.94 -42.39 -0.43
N PHE A 316 11.74 -41.86 -0.68
CA PHE A 316 10.78 -41.48 0.36
C PHE A 316 9.51 -42.34 0.32
N SER A 317 9.55 -43.52 -0.33
CA SER A 317 8.38 -44.41 -0.47
C SER A 317 7.78 -44.82 0.88
N ALA A 318 8.61 -45.03 1.90
CA ALA A 318 8.20 -45.37 3.26
C ALA A 318 7.81 -44.15 4.13
N SER A 319 7.66 -42.96 3.55
CA SER A 319 7.40 -41.74 4.29
C SER A 319 5.95 -41.65 4.79
N ASP A 320 5.78 -41.43 6.10
CA ASP A 320 4.47 -41.20 6.73
C ASP A 320 3.76 -39.93 6.23
N TYR A 321 4.43 -39.08 5.47
CA TYR A 321 3.85 -37.87 4.88
C TYR A 321 3.05 -38.15 3.59
N HIS A 322 3.03 -39.39 3.09
CA HIS A 322 2.28 -39.73 1.88
C HIS A 322 0.76 -39.59 2.01
N GLY A 323 0.19 -39.89 3.17
CA GLY A 323 -1.25 -39.80 3.42
C GLY A 323 -1.72 -38.50 4.11
N ARG A 324 -0.80 -37.65 4.56
CA ARG A 324 -1.16 -36.49 5.40
C ARG A 324 -1.76 -35.36 4.56
N LYS A 325 -2.99 -34.98 4.91
CA LYS A 325 -3.68 -33.81 4.33
C LYS A 325 -3.20 -32.52 5.00
N GLY A 326 -3.18 -31.42 4.26
CA GLY A 326 -2.81 -30.09 4.76
C GLY A 326 -1.35 -29.71 4.50
N ASP A 327 -0.85 -28.72 5.22
CA ASP A 327 0.48 -28.15 5.01
C ASP A 327 1.58 -29.10 5.54
N ILE A 328 2.42 -29.61 4.63
CA ILE A 328 3.52 -30.53 4.95
C ILE A 328 4.46 -29.91 5.98
N ALA A 329 4.81 -28.63 5.84
CA ALA A 329 5.74 -27.97 6.75
C ALA A 329 5.21 -27.94 8.19
N ARG A 330 3.90 -27.75 8.37
CA ARG A 330 3.27 -27.82 9.69
C ARG A 330 3.37 -29.22 10.30
N HIS A 331 3.23 -30.27 9.49
CA HIS A 331 3.41 -31.66 9.96
C HIS A 331 4.86 -31.94 10.37
N LEU A 332 5.83 -31.45 9.58
CA LEU A 332 7.26 -31.57 9.89
C LEU A 332 7.59 -30.92 11.25
N ILE A 333 7.10 -29.71 11.49
CA ILE A 333 7.26 -29.02 12.77
C ILE A 333 6.50 -29.76 13.88
N GLY A 334 5.28 -30.24 13.61
CA GLY A 334 4.46 -30.92 14.59
C GLY A 334 5.04 -32.24 15.10
N ASP A 335 5.65 -33.03 14.23
CA ASP A 335 6.31 -34.27 14.63
C ASP A 335 7.52 -33.99 15.53
N GLU A 336 8.30 -32.94 15.23
CA GLU A 336 9.42 -32.53 16.07
C GLU A 336 8.98 -31.94 17.42
N VAL A 337 7.87 -31.19 17.44
CA VAL A 337 7.24 -30.74 18.69
C VAL A 337 6.81 -31.94 19.54
N ALA A 338 6.18 -32.95 18.93
CA ALA A 338 5.72 -34.14 19.64
C ALA A 338 6.90 -34.93 20.24
N ARG A 339 8.02 -35.06 19.52
CA ARG A 339 9.25 -35.68 20.05
C ARG A 339 9.79 -34.99 21.30
N ARG A 340 9.53 -33.69 21.46
CA ARG A 340 9.97 -32.88 22.61
C ARG A 340 8.98 -32.90 23.78
N GLY A 341 7.84 -33.58 23.65
CA GLY A 341 6.76 -33.53 24.64
C GLY A 341 6.08 -32.16 24.71
N TRP A 342 6.22 -31.33 23.68
CA TRP A 342 5.57 -30.03 23.59
C TRP A 342 4.21 -30.16 22.89
N ARG A 343 3.42 -29.07 22.85
CA ARG A 343 2.09 -29.09 22.26
C ARG A 343 1.92 -28.01 21.21
N ILE A 344 1.15 -28.31 20.15
CA ILE A 344 0.71 -27.30 19.18
C ILE A 344 -0.75 -26.93 19.45
N GLU A 345 -1.02 -25.63 19.41
CA GLU A 345 -2.39 -25.10 19.39
C GLU A 345 -2.64 -24.31 18.11
N SER A 346 -3.72 -24.65 17.43
CA SER A 346 -4.20 -23.87 16.29
C SER A 346 -4.71 -22.52 16.77
N ILE A 347 -4.23 -21.45 16.15
CA ILE A 347 -4.76 -20.10 16.39
C ILE A 347 -5.80 -19.79 15.31
N ARG A 348 -5.38 -19.71 14.04
CA ARG A 348 -6.27 -19.44 12.89
C ARG A 348 -5.57 -19.71 11.55
N LYS A 349 -6.26 -20.37 10.61
CA LYS A 349 -5.72 -20.70 9.27
C LYS A 349 -4.33 -21.37 9.38
N LEU A 350 -3.29 -20.76 8.80
CA LEU A 350 -1.90 -21.22 8.80
C LEU A 350 -1.09 -20.76 10.03
N SER A 351 -1.71 -20.11 11.01
CA SER A 351 -1.04 -19.69 12.25
C SER A 351 -1.35 -20.62 13.41
N TYR A 352 -0.31 -20.98 14.14
CA TYR A 352 -0.37 -21.87 15.31
C TYR A 352 0.71 -21.48 16.31
N ARG A 353 0.52 -21.84 17.57
CA ARG A 353 1.56 -21.71 18.61
C ARG A 353 2.11 -23.07 18.98
N VAL A 354 3.41 -23.10 19.22
CA VAL A 354 4.10 -24.20 19.88
C VAL A 354 4.25 -23.80 21.35
N VAL A 355 3.57 -24.52 22.22
CA VAL A 355 3.58 -24.30 23.67
C VAL A 355 4.77 -25.06 24.26
N THR A 356 5.71 -24.31 24.84
CA THR A 356 6.92 -24.83 25.48
C THR A 356 6.90 -24.51 26.98
N PRO A 357 7.76 -25.15 27.80
CA PRO A 357 7.90 -24.79 29.22
C PRO A 357 8.31 -23.32 29.45
N ASP A 358 9.03 -22.72 28.51
CA ASP A 358 9.54 -21.36 28.64
C ASP A 358 8.61 -20.28 28.09
N GLY A 359 7.65 -20.66 27.24
CA GLY A 359 6.63 -19.79 26.64
C GLY A 359 6.19 -20.26 25.26
N ASP A 360 5.41 -19.44 24.56
CA ASP A 360 4.86 -19.79 23.25
C ASP A 360 5.77 -19.30 22.11
N ILE A 361 6.06 -20.17 21.15
CA ILE A 361 6.66 -19.80 19.85
C ILE A 361 5.53 -19.72 18.84
N VAL A 362 5.33 -18.56 18.20
CA VAL A 362 4.19 -18.35 17.31
C VAL A 362 4.60 -18.50 15.84
N PHE A 363 4.07 -19.51 15.17
CA PHE A 363 4.32 -19.75 13.76
C PHE A 363 3.30 -19.06 12.86
N GLN A 364 3.81 -18.47 11.77
CA GLN A 364 3.03 -18.13 10.59
C GLN A 364 3.47 -19.05 9.45
N GLN A 365 2.69 -20.10 9.22
CA GLN A 365 3.02 -21.17 8.27
C GLN A 365 4.35 -21.86 8.62
N ASN A 366 5.45 -21.55 7.93
CA ASN A 366 6.75 -22.20 8.11
C ASN A 366 7.64 -21.42 9.10
N ALA A 367 7.39 -20.13 9.28
CA ALA A 367 8.30 -19.23 9.98
C ALA A 367 7.81 -18.90 11.40
N PRO A 368 8.66 -19.05 12.43
CA PRO A 368 8.39 -18.60 13.79
C PRO A 368 8.61 -17.09 13.94
N ASP A 369 7.81 -16.46 14.80
CA ASP A 369 7.94 -15.08 15.29
C ASP A 369 8.25 -14.03 14.21
N VAL A 370 7.55 -14.13 13.06
CA VAL A 370 7.71 -13.22 11.93
C VAL A 370 7.44 -11.77 12.34
N GLY A 371 8.51 -10.97 12.43
CA GLY A 371 8.48 -9.54 12.76
C GLY A 371 7.84 -8.69 11.65
N THR A 372 7.19 -7.58 12.04
CA THR A 372 6.48 -6.71 11.08
C THR A 372 7.40 -5.93 10.14
N GLY A 373 8.58 -5.52 10.60
CA GLY A 373 9.62 -4.83 9.83
C GLY A 373 10.38 -5.77 8.89
N SER A 374 10.95 -6.86 9.38
CA SER A 374 11.66 -7.88 8.60
C SER A 374 10.78 -8.52 7.53
N SER A 375 9.52 -8.81 7.86
CA SER A 375 8.53 -9.24 6.86
C SER A 375 8.30 -8.18 5.79
N ARG A 376 8.24 -6.89 6.16
CA ARG A 376 8.08 -5.81 5.19
C ARG A 376 9.33 -5.61 4.32
N ILE A 377 10.53 -5.74 4.89
CA ILE A 377 11.81 -5.67 4.16
C ILE A 377 11.82 -6.76 3.09
N THR A 378 11.57 -8.01 3.47
CA THR A 378 11.61 -9.17 2.54
C THR A 378 10.51 -9.15 1.48
N LEU A 379 9.38 -8.47 1.72
CA LEU A 379 8.33 -8.28 0.71
C LEU A 379 8.62 -7.12 -0.26
N ASP A 380 9.56 -6.23 0.04
CA ASP A 380 9.99 -5.15 -0.86
C ASP A 380 11.41 -5.44 -1.38
N LYS A 381 11.47 -5.89 -2.64
CA LYS A 381 12.73 -6.24 -3.31
C LYS A 381 13.73 -5.07 -3.36
N VAL A 382 13.23 -3.83 -3.32
CA VAL A 382 14.06 -2.62 -3.33
C VAL A 382 14.68 -2.40 -1.96
N ALA A 383 13.89 -2.54 -0.90
CA ALA A 383 14.38 -2.41 0.47
C ALA A 383 15.41 -3.49 0.80
N THR A 384 15.16 -4.74 0.38
CA THR A 384 16.11 -5.85 0.55
C THR A 384 17.42 -5.56 -0.18
N LYS A 385 17.36 -5.07 -1.42
CA LYS A 385 18.53 -4.77 -2.23
C LYS A 385 19.37 -3.60 -1.70
N ASP A 386 18.74 -2.51 -1.30
CA ASP A 386 19.44 -1.37 -0.65
C ASP A 386 20.18 -1.86 0.60
N LEU A 387 19.53 -2.72 1.39
CA LEU A 387 20.12 -3.30 2.58
C LEU A 387 21.32 -4.20 2.25
N LEU A 388 21.22 -5.07 1.23
CA LEU A 388 22.31 -5.93 0.77
C LEU A 388 23.52 -5.13 0.28
N THR A 389 23.29 -4.18 -0.64
CA THR A 389 24.36 -3.38 -1.26
C THR A 389 25.12 -2.54 -0.23
N ARG A 390 24.43 -1.96 0.77
CA ARG A 390 25.08 -1.21 1.86
C ARG A 390 25.94 -2.08 2.77
N ASN A 391 25.61 -3.36 2.89
CA ASN A 391 26.41 -4.33 3.63
C ASN A 391 27.50 -4.98 2.76
N GLY A 392 27.76 -4.44 1.56
CA GLY A 392 28.80 -4.95 0.65
C GLY A 392 28.44 -6.28 -0.02
N ILE A 393 27.17 -6.68 0.00
CA ILE A 393 26.72 -7.94 -0.58
C ILE A 393 26.26 -7.70 -2.02
N ALA A 394 26.78 -8.51 -2.94
CA ALA A 394 26.45 -8.43 -4.35
C ALA A 394 24.96 -8.74 -4.60
N ALA A 395 24.29 -7.79 -5.24
CA ALA A 395 22.96 -7.93 -5.80
C ALA A 395 22.99 -7.37 -7.24
N PRO A 396 22.17 -7.88 -8.18
CA PRO A 396 22.18 -7.43 -9.57
C PRO A 396 22.05 -5.90 -9.66
N ALA A 397 22.86 -5.16 -10.43
CA ALA A 397 22.71 -3.70 -10.49
C ALA A 397 21.41 -3.33 -11.22
N GLY A 398 20.65 -2.33 -10.75
CA GLY A 398 19.38 -2.00 -11.40
C GLY A 398 18.61 -0.88 -10.74
N ARG A 399 17.49 -0.49 -11.36
CA ARG A 399 16.65 0.63 -10.92
C ARG A 399 15.17 0.30 -10.98
N VAL A 400 14.40 1.04 -10.19
CA VAL A 400 12.94 0.91 -10.10
C VAL A 400 12.30 2.04 -10.88
N PHE A 401 11.33 1.69 -11.72
CA PHE A 401 10.60 2.61 -12.57
C PHE A 401 9.10 2.45 -12.34
N THR A 402 8.38 3.57 -12.43
CA THR A 402 6.91 3.59 -12.55
C THR A 402 6.46 4.11 -13.90
N ASP A 403 7.42 4.50 -14.74
CA ASP A 403 7.23 5.11 -16.05
C ASP A 403 8.07 4.33 -17.06
N ARG A 404 7.44 3.91 -18.15
CA ARG A 404 8.06 3.04 -19.16
C ARG A 404 9.15 3.79 -19.92
N ASP A 405 8.96 5.07 -20.21
CA ASP A 405 9.86 5.81 -21.09
C ASP A 405 11.17 6.13 -20.36
N ALA A 406 11.08 6.46 -19.06
CA ALA A 406 12.25 6.53 -18.19
C ALA A 406 12.97 5.17 -18.08
N ALA A 407 12.22 4.06 -18.02
CA ALA A 407 12.79 2.72 -17.96
C ALA A 407 13.46 2.30 -19.27
N ALA A 408 12.85 2.63 -20.41
CA ALA A 408 13.41 2.38 -21.75
C ALA A 408 14.66 3.24 -22.00
N ALA A 409 14.66 4.49 -21.52
CA ALA A 409 15.85 5.34 -21.57
C ALA A 409 17.00 4.75 -20.74
N TYR A 410 16.70 4.21 -19.55
CA TYR A 410 17.69 3.48 -18.75
C TYR A 410 18.15 2.18 -19.43
N PHE A 411 17.22 1.38 -19.95
CA PHE A 411 17.51 0.13 -20.66
C PHE A 411 18.50 0.36 -21.82
N ARG A 412 18.31 1.44 -22.60
CA ARG A 412 19.23 1.81 -23.69
C ARG A 412 20.63 2.20 -23.23
N THR A 413 20.83 2.50 -21.94
CA THR A 413 22.16 2.75 -21.36
C THR A 413 22.85 1.50 -20.84
N CYS A 414 22.13 0.38 -20.74
CA CYS A 414 22.66 -0.86 -20.22
C CYS A 414 23.52 -1.58 -21.28
N SER A 415 24.68 -2.09 -20.87
CA SER A 415 25.61 -2.83 -21.74
C SER A 415 25.44 -4.34 -21.69
N VAL A 416 24.63 -4.85 -20.76
CA VAL A 416 24.31 -6.28 -20.60
C VAL A 416 22.80 -6.50 -20.74
N ALA A 417 22.41 -7.72 -21.10
CA ALA A 417 21.00 -8.12 -21.07
C ALA A 417 20.38 -7.82 -19.69
N GLN A 418 19.08 -7.57 -19.66
CA GLN A 418 18.37 -7.13 -18.46
C GLN A 418 17.33 -8.16 -18.00
N VAL A 419 16.97 -8.08 -16.72
CA VAL A 419 15.82 -8.70 -16.08
C VAL A 419 14.81 -7.60 -15.79
N VAL A 420 13.57 -7.80 -16.25
CA VAL A 420 12.45 -6.89 -16.00
C VAL A 420 11.45 -7.63 -15.11
N LYS A 421 11.16 -7.08 -13.93
CA LYS A 421 10.30 -7.76 -12.92
C LYS A 421 9.50 -6.78 -12.07
N PRO A 422 8.31 -7.15 -11.55
CA PRO A 422 7.59 -6.31 -10.61
C PRO A 422 8.37 -6.18 -9.28
N ALA A 423 8.31 -4.99 -8.67
CA ALA A 423 9.02 -4.71 -7.41
C ALA A 423 8.42 -5.42 -6.18
N ALA A 424 7.18 -5.89 -6.29
CA ALA A 424 6.49 -6.71 -5.31
C ALA A 424 5.79 -7.88 -6.02
N GLY A 425 5.76 -9.05 -5.39
CA GLY A 425 5.21 -10.28 -5.97
C GLY A 425 6.07 -11.50 -5.61
N ALA A 426 5.51 -12.69 -5.73
CA ALA A 426 6.15 -13.97 -5.38
C ALA A 426 6.11 -14.95 -6.56
N GLY A 427 6.95 -15.99 -6.53
CA GLY A 427 6.85 -17.12 -7.47
C GLY A 427 7.34 -16.88 -8.90
N GLY A 428 7.99 -15.74 -9.18
CA GLY A 428 8.48 -15.40 -10.51
C GLY A 428 7.42 -14.79 -11.44
N ASP A 429 6.22 -14.53 -10.94
CA ASP A 429 5.15 -13.90 -11.71
C ASP A 429 5.57 -12.51 -12.22
N GLY A 430 5.39 -12.29 -13.52
CA GLY A 430 5.75 -11.04 -14.17
C GLY A 430 7.26 -10.83 -14.38
N VAL A 431 8.10 -11.83 -14.10
CA VAL A 431 9.55 -11.77 -14.35
C VAL A 431 9.84 -12.19 -15.80
N THR A 432 10.65 -11.38 -16.49
CA THR A 432 11.24 -11.73 -17.78
C THR A 432 12.75 -11.50 -17.70
N ALA A 433 13.54 -12.55 -17.93
CA ALA A 433 15.00 -12.50 -17.88
C ALA A 433 15.62 -12.56 -19.28
N GLY A 434 16.86 -12.06 -19.42
CA GLY A 434 17.63 -12.14 -20.66
C GLY A 434 17.11 -11.22 -21.77
N VAL A 435 16.51 -10.08 -21.39
CA VAL A 435 15.99 -9.04 -22.29
C VAL A 435 17.16 -8.26 -22.87
N ALA A 436 17.46 -8.46 -24.16
CA ALA A 436 18.64 -7.88 -24.82
C ALA A 436 18.30 -6.82 -25.88
N ASP A 437 17.02 -6.72 -26.28
CA ASP A 437 16.53 -5.81 -27.32
C ASP A 437 15.28 -5.05 -26.86
N GLU A 438 15.02 -3.92 -27.51
CA GLU A 438 13.93 -3.00 -27.15
C GLU A 438 12.53 -3.60 -27.35
N PRO A 439 12.23 -4.35 -28.45
CA PRO A 439 10.97 -5.10 -28.56
C PRO A 439 10.70 -6.05 -27.40
N SER A 440 11.69 -6.89 -27.05
CA SER A 440 11.60 -7.79 -25.89
C SER A 440 11.41 -7.02 -24.58
N PHE A 441 12.05 -5.85 -24.44
CA PHE A 441 11.88 -4.99 -23.27
C PHE A 441 10.46 -4.47 -23.10
N VAL A 442 9.80 -4.06 -24.19
CA VAL A 442 8.40 -3.59 -24.13
C VAL A 442 7.46 -4.70 -23.66
N GLN A 443 7.62 -5.92 -24.19
CA GLN A 443 6.82 -7.07 -23.78
C GLN A 443 7.07 -7.44 -22.30
N ALA A 444 8.35 -7.46 -21.92
CA ALA A 444 8.78 -7.72 -20.54
C ALA A 444 8.20 -6.69 -19.56
N TRP A 445 8.21 -5.41 -19.94
CA TRP A 445 7.62 -4.33 -19.16
C TRP A 445 6.11 -4.51 -18.98
N GLU A 446 5.38 -4.79 -20.06
CA GLU A 446 3.93 -4.99 -20.01
C GLU A 446 3.56 -6.16 -19.08
N ARG A 447 4.26 -7.28 -19.22
CA ARG A 447 4.11 -8.44 -18.34
C ARG A 447 4.35 -8.08 -16.88
N ALA A 448 5.44 -7.37 -16.57
CA ALA A 448 5.73 -6.95 -15.20
C ALA A 448 4.67 -5.98 -14.64
N THR A 449 4.18 -5.03 -15.46
CA THR A 449 3.17 -4.05 -15.01
C THR A 449 1.79 -4.63 -14.75
N ALA A 450 1.47 -5.81 -15.29
CA ALA A 450 0.25 -6.53 -14.95
C ALA A 450 0.20 -6.94 -13.47
N PHE A 451 1.35 -7.11 -12.83
CA PHE A 451 1.48 -7.52 -11.42
C PHE A 451 1.80 -6.35 -10.48
N GLY A 452 2.30 -5.22 -10.99
CA GLY A 452 2.55 -4.05 -10.14
C GLY A 452 3.01 -2.81 -10.91
N ARG A 453 2.64 -1.62 -10.41
CA ARG A 453 3.03 -0.33 -11.01
C ARG A 453 4.53 -0.02 -10.90
N ARG A 454 5.22 -0.60 -9.93
CA ARG A 454 6.67 -0.46 -9.75
C ARG A 454 7.35 -1.64 -10.43
N VAL A 455 8.19 -1.39 -11.41
CA VAL A 455 8.95 -2.39 -12.17
C VAL A 455 10.44 -2.16 -11.97
N ILE A 456 11.17 -3.22 -11.67
CA ILE A 456 12.63 -3.25 -11.58
C ILE A 456 13.16 -3.62 -12.96
N VAL A 457 14.12 -2.85 -13.46
CA VAL A 457 14.97 -3.18 -14.60
C VAL A 457 16.38 -3.28 -14.07
N GLU A 458 16.96 -4.47 -14.14
CA GLU A 458 18.27 -4.77 -13.57
C GLU A 458 19.09 -5.69 -14.46
N ASP A 459 20.38 -5.75 -14.21
CA ASP A 459 21.32 -6.55 -14.97
C ASP A 459 20.99 -8.04 -14.87
N PHE A 460 21.06 -8.71 -16.01
CA PHE A 460 21.03 -10.16 -16.06
C PHE A 460 22.33 -10.72 -15.49
N VAL A 461 22.21 -11.53 -14.44
CA VAL A 461 23.31 -12.29 -13.87
C VAL A 461 23.16 -13.74 -14.29
N ALA A 462 24.22 -14.32 -14.84
CA ALA A 462 24.27 -15.75 -15.16
C ALA A 462 24.67 -16.56 -13.91
N GLY A 463 24.10 -17.76 -13.78
CA GLY A 463 24.39 -18.70 -12.69
C GLY A 463 23.25 -19.69 -12.47
N ASP A 464 23.53 -20.74 -11.71
CA ASP A 464 22.51 -21.69 -11.25
C ASP A 464 21.75 -21.13 -10.05
N GLU A 465 20.43 -21.30 -10.05
CA GLU A 465 19.55 -20.82 -8.98
C GLU A 465 19.59 -21.78 -7.79
N VAL A 466 20.20 -21.31 -6.69
CA VAL A 466 20.30 -22.03 -5.42
C VAL A 466 19.39 -21.39 -4.38
N ARG A 467 18.44 -22.18 -3.86
CA ARG A 467 17.65 -21.82 -2.68
C ARG A 467 18.42 -22.21 -1.43
N MET A 468 18.80 -21.21 -0.65
CA MET A 468 19.45 -21.38 0.64
C MET A 468 18.48 -21.06 1.77
N ILE A 469 18.50 -21.83 2.85
CA ILE A 469 17.76 -21.57 4.08
C ILE A 469 18.74 -21.24 5.18
N THR A 470 18.50 -20.12 5.85
CA THR A 470 19.23 -19.75 7.05
C THR A 470 18.31 -19.78 8.27
N VAL A 471 18.86 -20.25 9.39
CA VAL A 471 18.22 -20.24 10.71
C VAL A 471 19.14 -19.47 11.64
N GLY A 472 18.64 -18.42 12.27
CA GLY A 472 19.43 -17.60 13.20
C GLY A 472 20.65 -16.92 12.55
N GLY A 473 20.58 -16.61 11.26
CA GLY A 473 21.70 -16.05 10.51
C GLY A 473 22.79 -17.06 10.11
N LYS A 474 22.56 -18.36 10.33
CA LYS A 474 23.45 -19.46 9.91
C LYS A 474 22.85 -20.26 8.76
N LEU A 475 23.67 -20.63 7.78
CA LEU A 475 23.21 -21.47 6.67
C LEU A 475 22.89 -22.87 7.20
N ALA A 476 21.65 -23.31 6.99
CA ALA A 476 21.15 -24.59 7.49
C ALA A 476 20.93 -25.62 6.39
N ALA A 477 20.61 -25.18 5.16
CA ALA A 477 20.38 -26.05 4.01
C ALA A 477 20.50 -25.26 2.69
N ALA A 478 20.91 -25.92 1.60
CA ALA A 478 20.99 -25.32 0.27
C ALA A 478 20.65 -26.35 -0.82
N VAL A 479 19.75 -25.98 -1.74
CA VAL A 479 19.38 -26.81 -2.88
C VAL A 479 19.48 -26.01 -4.19
N CYS A 480 20.12 -26.59 -5.19
CA CYS A 480 20.06 -26.12 -6.57
C CYS A 480 18.73 -26.58 -7.21
N ARG A 481 18.02 -25.68 -7.89
CA ARG A 481 16.78 -25.99 -8.59
C ARG A 481 17.09 -26.31 -10.05
N VAL A 482 16.84 -27.55 -10.44
CA VAL A 482 17.00 -28.02 -11.81
C VAL A 482 15.64 -27.94 -12.53
N PRO A 483 15.58 -27.38 -13.76
CA PRO A 483 14.36 -27.38 -14.56
C PRO A 483 13.83 -28.79 -14.81
N ALA A 484 12.53 -28.91 -15.11
CA ALA A 484 11.95 -30.19 -15.50
C ALA A 484 12.72 -30.79 -16.69
N TYR A 485 13.04 -32.08 -16.63
CA TYR A 485 13.80 -32.79 -17.67
C TYR A 485 13.46 -34.29 -17.67
N VAL A 486 13.75 -34.96 -18.79
CA VAL A 486 13.82 -36.43 -18.91
C VAL A 486 15.13 -36.85 -19.58
N ILE A 487 15.55 -38.10 -19.34
CA ILE A 487 16.70 -38.70 -20.04
C ILE A 487 16.16 -39.70 -21.05
N GLY A 488 16.56 -39.55 -22.31
CA GLY A 488 16.23 -40.49 -23.37
C GLY A 488 16.79 -41.87 -23.09
N ASP A 489 16.01 -42.91 -23.34
CA ASP A 489 16.46 -44.29 -23.33
C ASP A 489 16.65 -44.86 -24.75
N GLY A 490 16.37 -44.04 -25.78
CA GLY A 490 16.41 -44.44 -27.19
C GLY A 490 15.21 -45.26 -27.66
N VAL A 491 14.19 -45.46 -26.81
CA VAL A 491 13.04 -46.31 -27.11
C VAL A 491 11.72 -45.57 -26.87
N ARG A 492 11.56 -44.94 -25.71
CA ARG A 492 10.32 -44.26 -25.31
C ARG A 492 10.29 -42.82 -25.78
N THR A 493 9.08 -42.37 -26.11
CA THR A 493 8.80 -40.97 -26.43
C THR A 493 9.01 -40.07 -25.21
N ILE A 494 9.21 -38.78 -25.41
CA ILE A 494 9.28 -37.79 -24.32
C ILE A 494 8.04 -37.88 -23.43
N GLU A 495 6.85 -38.07 -24.01
CA GLU A 495 5.61 -38.23 -23.26
C GLU A 495 5.62 -39.45 -22.34
N GLU A 496 6.07 -40.61 -22.83
CA GLU A 496 6.19 -41.84 -22.04
C GLU A 496 7.25 -41.73 -20.95
N LEU A 497 8.37 -41.07 -21.23
CA LEU A 497 9.42 -40.80 -20.24
C LEU A 497 8.92 -39.87 -19.14
N VAL A 498 8.13 -38.85 -19.49
CA VAL A 498 7.49 -37.96 -18.51
C VAL A 498 6.47 -38.70 -17.66
N ALA A 499 5.65 -39.57 -18.27
CA ALA A 499 4.70 -40.39 -17.54
C ALA A 499 5.40 -41.29 -16.52
N GLU A 500 6.51 -41.93 -16.91
CA GLU A 500 7.30 -42.77 -16.01
C GLU A 500 7.96 -41.95 -14.88
N LYS A 501 8.56 -40.82 -15.21
CA LYS A 501 9.14 -39.91 -14.20
C LYS A 501 8.07 -39.41 -13.23
N ASN A 502 6.87 -39.11 -13.70
CA ASN A 502 5.75 -38.73 -12.85
C ASN A 502 5.29 -39.86 -11.91
N LYS A 503 5.39 -41.14 -12.30
CA LYS A 503 5.17 -42.27 -11.38
C LYS A 503 6.22 -42.30 -10.28
N LEU A 504 7.50 -42.11 -10.62
CA LEU A 504 8.58 -42.03 -9.62
C LEU A 504 8.37 -40.85 -8.66
N ARG A 505 7.90 -39.70 -9.15
CA ARG A 505 7.59 -38.53 -8.32
C ARG A 505 6.52 -38.80 -7.25
N LEU A 506 5.66 -39.81 -7.43
CA LEU A 506 4.68 -40.22 -6.42
C LEU A 506 5.34 -40.74 -5.14
N GLN A 507 6.58 -41.24 -5.23
CA GLN A 507 7.35 -41.73 -4.08
C GLN A 507 7.88 -40.59 -3.20
N ASN A 508 7.90 -39.34 -3.68
CA ASN A 508 8.34 -38.18 -2.90
C ASN A 508 7.12 -37.37 -2.40
N PRO A 509 6.93 -37.18 -1.07
CA PRO A 509 5.77 -36.48 -0.50
C PRO A 509 5.53 -35.07 -1.03
N LEU A 510 6.59 -34.38 -1.48
CA LEU A 510 6.50 -33.06 -2.09
C LEU A 510 6.26 -33.15 -3.60
N LEU A 511 7.09 -33.90 -4.33
CA LEU A 511 7.05 -33.90 -5.80
C LEU A 511 5.75 -34.49 -6.36
N LYS A 512 5.08 -35.38 -5.62
CA LYS A 512 3.75 -35.91 -5.99
C LYS A 512 2.70 -34.81 -6.17
N LEU A 513 2.85 -33.68 -5.48
CA LEU A 513 1.93 -32.54 -5.56
C LEU A 513 2.17 -31.71 -6.82
N TYR A 514 3.31 -31.90 -7.47
CA TYR A 514 3.77 -31.11 -8.61
C TYR A 514 4.26 -32.03 -9.73
N PRO A 515 3.34 -32.74 -10.43
CA PRO A 515 3.72 -33.53 -11.60
C PRO A 515 4.30 -32.64 -12.69
N ILE A 516 5.17 -33.20 -13.52
CA ILE A 516 5.69 -32.53 -14.71
C ILE A 516 4.52 -32.33 -15.68
N SER A 517 4.14 -31.07 -15.88
CA SER A 517 3.02 -30.67 -16.75
C SER A 517 3.38 -29.54 -17.72
N SER A 518 4.58 -28.97 -17.63
CA SER A 518 5.05 -27.88 -18.48
C SER A 518 6.05 -28.36 -19.52
N PHE A 519 5.92 -27.84 -20.74
CA PHE A 519 6.69 -28.25 -21.92
C PHE A 519 7.13 -27.04 -22.76
N ASP A 520 7.16 -25.85 -22.15
CA ASP A 520 7.43 -24.58 -22.81
C ASP A 520 8.82 -24.54 -23.47
N GLN A 521 9.80 -25.28 -22.93
CA GLN A 521 11.11 -25.41 -23.57
C GLN A 521 11.05 -26.23 -24.87
N LEU A 522 10.23 -27.30 -24.92
CA LEU A 522 10.10 -28.11 -26.13
C LEU A 522 9.52 -27.30 -27.30
N GLU A 523 8.57 -26.41 -27.00
CA GLU A 523 7.96 -25.52 -27.99
C GLU A 523 9.01 -24.56 -28.57
N LEU A 524 9.90 -24.02 -27.73
CA LEU A 524 11.01 -23.16 -28.16
C LEU A 524 12.06 -23.92 -28.98
N ASP A 525 12.35 -25.16 -28.59
CA ASP A 525 13.32 -26.02 -29.27
C ASP A 525 12.74 -26.66 -30.56
N GLY A 526 11.44 -26.46 -30.84
CA GLY A 526 10.75 -27.04 -32.00
C GLY A 526 10.56 -28.57 -31.92
N ARG A 527 10.63 -29.14 -30.71
CA ARG A 527 10.54 -30.59 -30.45
C ARG A 527 9.11 -31.01 -30.15
N ARG A 528 8.77 -32.27 -30.49
CA ARG A 528 7.42 -32.82 -30.26
C ARG A 528 7.45 -33.82 -29.12
N LYS A 529 6.38 -33.87 -28.32
CA LYS A 529 6.26 -34.84 -27.21
C LYS A 529 6.32 -36.31 -27.66
N SER A 530 5.95 -36.58 -28.91
CA SER A 530 6.01 -37.90 -29.54
C SER A 530 7.39 -38.28 -30.08
N GLU A 531 8.39 -37.41 -29.93
CA GLU A 531 9.77 -37.69 -30.32
C GLU A 531 10.42 -38.67 -29.32
N VAL A 532 11.24 -39.59 -29.83
CA VAL A 532 12.05 -40.52 -29.03
C VAL A 532 13.45 -39.91 -28.87
N PRO A 533 13.85 -39.43 -27.69
CA PRO A 533 15.18 -38.88 -27.49
C PRO A 533 16.24 -39.97 -27.53
N GLY A 534 17.44 -39.62 -27.99
CA GLY A 534 18.58 -40.54 -28.03
C GLY A 534 18.92 -41.09 -26.64
N LYS A 535 19.49 -42.29 -26.57
CA LYS A 535 19.90 -42.90 -25.29
C LYS A 535 20.93 -42.01 -24.58
N GLY A 536 20.63 -41.58 -23.36
CA GLY A 536 21.45 -40.66 -22.56
C GLY A 536 21.21 -39.18 -22.85
N GLU A 537 20.36 -38.84 -23.82
CA GLU A 537 20.05 -37.45 -24.14
C GLU A 537 19.21 -36.78 -23.04
N ARG A 538 19.70 -35.71 -22.44
CA ARG A 538 18.95 -34.92 -21.46
C ARG A 538 18.05 -33.91 -22.17
N VAL A 539 16.75 -34.19 -22.17
CA VAL A 539 15.73 -33.30 -22.74
C VAL A 539 15.19 -32.37 -21.66
N ARG A 540 15.45 -31.08 -21.80
CA ARG A 540 14.86 -30.04 -20.95
C ARG A 540 13.41 -29.80 -21.37
N LEU A 541 12.52 -29.71 -20.39
CA LEU A 541 11.08 -29.57 -20.60
C LEU A 541 10.57 -28.18 -20.25
N SER A 542 11.24 -27.47 -19.32
CA SER A 542 10.80 -26.13 -18.90
C SER A 542 11.88 -25.05 -18.93
N THR A 543 11.48 -23.81 -19.25
CA THR A 543 12.36 -22.65 -19.30
C THR A 543 12.75 -22.14 -17.90
N VAL A 544 11.97 -22.46 -16.87
CA VAL A 544 12.18 -22.01 -15.48
C VAL A 544 12.53 -23.15 -14.53
N SER A 545 13.38 -22.86 -13.56
CA SER A 545 13.78 -23.79 -12.50
C SER A 545 12.81 -23.74 -11.32
N ASN A 546 11.58 -24.24 -11.49
CA ASN A 546 10.55 -24.21 -10.44
C ASN A 546 9.98 -25.63 -10.16
N ILE A 547 9.98 -26.03 -8.88
CA ILE A 547 9.41 -27.31 -8.43
C ILE A 547 7.93 -27.43 -8.83
N ALA A 548 7.17 -26.33 -8.76
CA ALA A 548 5.76 -26.30 -9.14
C ALA A 548 5.51 -26.64 -10.63
N MET A 549 6.54 -26.48 -11.47
CA MET A 549 6.49 -26.78 -12.91
C MET A 549 7.12 -28.14 -13.26
N GLY A 550 7.38 -28.99 -12.25
CA GLY A 550 8.01 -30.29 -12.44
C GLY A 550 9.54 -30.30 -12.28
N GLY A 551 10.13 -29.20 -11.83
CA GLY A 551 11.55 -29.16 -11.47
C GLY A 551 11.90 -30.08 -10.31
N GLU A 552 13.19 -30.24 -10.07
CA GLU A 552 13.77 -31.09 -9.02
C GLU A 552 14.80 -30.32 -8.20
N SER A 553 14.90 -30.64 -6.90
CA SER A 553 15.86 -30.05 -5.99
C SER A 553 17.05 -30.98 -5.77
N VAL A 554 18.25 -30.46 -5.99
CA VAL A 554 19.52 -31.17 -5.75
C VAL A 554 20.21 -30.50 -4.56
N SER A 555 20.44 -31.24 -3.48
CA SER A 555 21.14 -30.72 -2.31
C SER A 555 22.61 -30.47 -2.64
N VAL A 556 23.05 -29.22 -2.51
CA VAL A 556 24.40 -28.78 -2.88
C VAL A 556 25.19 -28.21 -1.70
N ILE A 557 24.62 -28.24 -0.48
CA ILE A 557 25.22 -27.59 0.70
C ILE A 557 26.68 -28.00 0.95
N ASP A 558 27.00 -29.29 0.82
CA ASP A 558 28.35 -29.82 1.06
C ASP A 558 29.34 -29.56 -0.09
N ARG A 559 28.85 -28.93 -1.18
CA ARG A 559 29.65 -28.60 -2.36
C ARG A 559 29.93 -27.10 -2.50
N LEU A 560 29.35 -26.28 -1.62
CA LEU A 560 29.52 -24.83 -1.66
C LEU A 560 30.87 -24.44 -1.04
N HIS A 561 31.62 -23.59 -1.75
CA HIS A 561 32.82 -22.96 -1.21
C HIS A 561 32.51 -22.17 0.07
N PRO A 562 33.36 -22.19 1.11
CA PRO A 562 33.08 -21.55 2.41
C PRO A 562 32.75 -20.05 2.33
N SER A 563 33.34 -19.32 1.38
CA SER A 563 33.01 -17.90 1.19
C SER A 563 31.57 -17.66 0.70
N ILE A 564 30.98 -18.59 -0.05
CA ILE A 564 29.58 -18.50 -0.50
C ILE A 564 28.67 -18.64 0.72
N VAL A 565 28.99 -19.58 1.61
CA VAL A 565 28.30 -19.75 2.91
C VAL A 565 28.40 -18.46 3.72
N ALA A 566 29.59 -17.85 3.81
CA ALA A 566 29.79 -16.60 4.54
C ALA A 566 28.93 -15.45 3.97
N VAL A 567 28.83 -15.31 2.65
CA VAL A 567 27.96 -14.32 1.99
C VAL A 567 26.48 -14.56 2.30
N ALA A 568 26.02 -15.81 2.24
CA ALA A 568 24.64 -16.16 2.58
C ALA A 568 24.31 -15.83 4.05
N GLU A 569 25.22 -16.14 4.97
CA GLU A 569 25.05 -15.80 6.39
C GLU A 569 25.09 -14.30 6.65
N GLN A 570 25.97 -13.56 5.95
CA GLN A 570 26.02 -12.10 6.05
C GLN A 570 24.74 -11.46 5.54
N ALA A 571 24.19 -11.97 4.43
CA ALA A 571 22.90 -11.55 3.91
C ALA A 571 21.75 -11.84 4.87
N ALA A 572 21.75 -13.00 5.52
CA ALA A 572 20.76 -13.32 6.53
C ALA A 572 20.83 -12.37 7.74
N ARG A 573 22.04 -12.09 8.25
CA ARG A 573 22.26 -11.14 9.36
C ARG A 573 21.89 -9.69 9.00
N SER A 574 21.90 -9.36 7.72
CA SER A 574 21.52 -8.04 7.24
C SER A 574 20.03 -7.76 7.45
N VAL A 575 19.16 -8.78 7.43
CA VAL A 575 17.73 -8.60 7.72
C VAL A 575 17.50 -8.69 9.24
N PRO A 576 17.12 -7.58 9.91
CA PRO A 576 17.06 -7.53 11.37
C PRO A 576 16.06 -8.54 11.95
N CYS A 577 16.38 -9.12 13.11
CA CYS A 577 15.51 -9.99 13.91
C CYS A 577 14.91 -11.22 13.20
N ALA A 578 15.30 -11.53 11.97
CA ALA A 578 14.74 -12.65 11.23
C ALA A 578 15.30 -13.99 11.74
N ILE A 579 14.41 -14.90 12.12
CA ILE A 579 14.78 -16.26 12.56
C ILE A 579 15.02 -17.17 11.37
N LEU A 580 14.09 -17.19 10.41
CA LEU A 580 14.11 -18.05 9.23
C LEU A 580 14.09 -17.18 7.97
N LEU A 581 15.09 -17.35 7.11
CA LEU A 581 15.13 -16.70 5.80
C LEU A 581 15.44 -17.70 4.71
N GLY A 582 14.77 -17.55 3.56
CA GLY A 582 15.16 -18.20 2.32
C GLY A 582 15.80 -17.21 1.37
N LEU A 583 17.01 -17.50 0.93
CA LEU A 583 17.76 -16.71 -0.06
C LEU A 583 17.65 -17.42 -1.41
N ASP A 584 17.25 -16.70 -2.45
CA ASP A 584 17.43 -17.14 -3.84
C ASP A 584 18.71 -16.50 -4.38
N VAL A 585 19.68 -17.35 -4.72
CA VAL A 585 21.06 -16.95 -5.04
C VAL A 585 21.43 -17.50 -6.41
N LEU A 586 22.07 -16.69 -7.26
CA LEU A 586 22.73 -17.16 -8.47
C LEU A 586 24.20 -17.41 -8.17
N ILE A 587 24.69 -18.59 -8.57
CA ILE A 587 26.09 -18.98 -8.39
C ILE A 587 26.63 -19.49 -9.74
N LYS A 588 27.76 -18.95 -10.19
CA LYS A 588 28.39 -19.38 -11.44
C LYS A 588 29.19 -20.67 -11.27
N ASP A 589 29.88 -20.81 -10.15
CA ASP A 589 30.65 -22.00 -9.76
C ASP A 589 30.52 -22.26 -8.26
N PHE A 590 29.97 -23.42 -7.89
CA PHE A 590 29.77 -23.82 -6.49
C PHE A 590 31.09 -23.98 -5.72
N SER A 591 32.17 -24.33 -6.40
CA SER A 591 33.48 -24.64 -5.81
C SER A 591 34.42 -23.43 -5.73
N ALA A 592 34.12 -22.35 -6.46
CA ALA A 592 34.94 -21.14 -6.49
C ALA A 592 34.58 -20.15 -5.37
N SER A 593 35.52 -19.24 -5.07
CA SER A 593 35.29 -18.13 -4.15
C SER A 593 34.07 -17.29 -4.54
N ALA A 594 33.46 -16.60 -3.57
CA ALA A 594 32.30 -15.74 -3.78
C ALA A 594 32.67 -14.38 -4.41
N GLU A 595 33.97 -14.11 -4.54
CA GLU A 595 34.56 -12.92 -5.14
C GLU A 595 34.30 -12.85 -6.67
N ASP A 596 34.71 -11.75 -7.30
CA ASP A 596 34.65 -11.53 -8.75
C ASP A 596 33.26 -11.76 -9.39
N GLY A 597 32.21 -11.53 -8.60
CA GLY A 597 30.82 -11.68 -9.05
C GLY A 597 30.41 -13.13 -9.32
N ASN A 598 31.01 -14.11 -8.62
CA ASN A 598 30.55 -15.50 -8.65
C ASN A 598 29.14 -15.66 -8.03
N VAL A 599 28.85 -14.89 -6.97
CA VAL A 599 27.60 -14.97 -6.20
C VAL A 599 26.77 -13.70 -6.38
N SER A 600 25.45 -13.84 -6.52
CA SER A 600 24.52 -12.71 -6.47
C SER A 600 23.18 -13.11 -5.86
N ILE A 601 22.73 -12.34 -4.86
CA ILE A 601 21.45 -12.59 -4.19
C ILE A 601 20.33 -11.88 -4.95
N ILE A 602 19.32 -12.64 -5.38
CA ILE A 602 18.19 -12.13 -6.19
C ILE A 602 17.01 -11.74 -5.31
N GLU A 603 16.73 -12.54 -4.28
CA GLU A 603 15.55 -12.39 -3.42
C GLU A 603 15.82 -12.96 -2.02
N ILE A 604 15.23 -12.33 -0.99
CA ILE A 604 15.19 -12.82 0.38
C ILE A 604 13.73 -12.95 0.80
N ASN A 605 13.36 -14.10 1.37
CA ASN A 605 12.00 -14.43 1.77
C ASN A 605 11.95 -14.76 3.28
N SER A 606 11.01 -14.18 4.01
CA SER A 606 10.83 -14.39 5.47
C SER A 606 9.97 -15.60 5.85
N ASN A 607 9.40 -16.30 4.86
CA ASN A 607 8.60 -17.51 5.08
C ASN A 607 8.88 -18.56 3.97
N PRO A 608 10.11 -19.07 3.89
CA PRO A 608 10.50 -19.97 2.81
C PRO A 608 9.89 -21.36 2.96
N ALA A 609 9.76 -22.07 1.84
CA ALA A 609 9.24 -23.44 1.81
C ALA A 609 10.31 -24.45 2.27
N ILE A 610 10.28 -24.82 3.55
CA ILE A 610 11.25 -25.77 4.14
C ILE A 610 11.12 -27.19 3.57
N ALA A 611 9.93 -27.57 3.09
CA ALA A 611 9.68 -28.89 2.53
C ALA A 611 10.52 -29.19 1.28
N THR A 612 10.88 -28.18 0.49
CA THR A 612 11.71 -28.34 -0.72
C THR A 612 13.12 -28.84 -0.42
N LEU A 613 13.66 -28.50 0.75
CA LEU A 613 14.97 -28.93 1.20
C LEU A 613 14.88 -30.21 2.04
N TYR A 614 13.81 -30.35 2.84
CA TYR A 614 13.54 -31.56 3.61
C TYR A 614 13.36 -32.78 2.70
N PHE A 615 12.62 -32.64 1.58
CA PHE A 615 12.37 -33.69 0.59
C PHE A 615 13.16 -33.46 -0.70
N ALA A 616 14.44 -33.07 -0.57
CA ALA A 616 15.33 -32.91 -1.73
C ALA A 616 15.31 -34.17 -2.62
N ALA A 617 15.22 -34.00 -3.93
CA ALA A 617 15.13 -35.13 -4.86
C ALA A 617 16.45 -35.91 -4.92
N PHE A 618 17.58 -35.21 -4.83
CA PHE A 618 18.93 -35.79 -4.88
C PHE A 618 19.83 -35.16 -3.82
N GLY A 619 20.86 -35.90 -3.41
CA GLY A 619 21.80 -35.48 -2.37
C GLY A 619 21.19 -35.52 -0.96
N PRO A 620 21.92 -35.14 0.09
CA PRO A 620 21.47 -35.29 1.48
C PRO A 620 20.20 -34.46 1.77
N PRO A 621 19.10 -35.09 2.23
CA PRO A 621 17.89 -34.37 2.63
C PRO A 621 18.11 -33.54 3.90
N ALA A 622 17.54 -32.33 3.95
CA ALA A 622 17.68 -31.43 5.09
C ALA A 622 16.70 -31.76 6.23
N SER A 623 16.74 -33.00 6.70
CA SER A 623 15.79 -33.54 7.69
C SER A 623 15.92 -32.92 9.09
N HIS A 624 17.05 -32.28 9.39
CA HIS A 624 17.34 -31.57 10.64
C HIS A 624 16.64 -30.21 10.75
N LEU A 625 16.16 -29.62 9.64
CA LEU A 625 15.64 -28.25 9.63
C LEU A 625 14.55 -27.96 10.70
N PRO A 626 13.51 -28.80 10.89
CA PRO A 626 12.51 -28.58 11.94
C PRO A 626 13.12 -28.50 13.34
N ARG A 627 14.08 -29.38 13.63
CA ARG A 627 14.81 -29.44 14.91
C ARG A 627 15.63 -28.17 15.11
N THR A 628 16.47 -27.81 14.14
CA THR A 628 17.31 -26.60 14.19
C THR A 628 16.48 -25.33 14.39
N LEU A 629 15.35 -25.23 13.69
CA LEU A 629 14.44 -24.09 13.80
C LEU A 629 13.83 -23.98 15.20
N LEU A 630 13.34 -25.08 15.76
CA LEU A 630 12.75 -25.10 17.10
C LEU A 630 13.81 -24.90 18.20
N ASP A 631 15.00 -25.46 18.05
CA ASP A 631 16.13 -25.24 18.97
C ASP A 631 16.49 -23.76 19.04
N PHE A 632 16.69 -23.11 17.89
CA PHE A 632 17.02 -21.70 17.84
C PHE A 632 15.89 -20.81 18.40
N SER A 633 14.64 -21.05 17.98
CA SER A 633 13.48 -20.28 18.48
C SER A 633 13.29 -20.43 19.99
N HIS A 634 13.46 -21.64 20.53
CA HIS A 634 13.34 -21.89 21.96
C HIS A 634 14.51 -21.28 22.76
N GLN A 635 15.73 -21.36 22.24
CA GLN A 635 16.89 -20.68 22.84
C GLN A 635 16.66 -19.17 22.89
N ARG A 636 16.26 -18.57 21.78
CA ARG A 636 15.95 -17.13 21.71
C ARG A 636 14.87 -16.74 22.71
N LEU A 637 13.81 -17.54 22.83
CA LEU A 637 12.75 -17.31 23.82
C LEU A 637 13.30 -17.30 25.26
N ARG A 638 14.21 -18.24 25.58
CA ARG A 638 14.89 -18.28 26.89
C ARG A 638 15.79 -17.07 27.11
N GLU A 639 16.49 -16.59 26.09
CA GLU A 639 17.33 -15.38 26.18
C GLU A 639 16.47 -14.11 26.36
N GLU A 640 15.35 -14.00 25.63
CA GLU A 640 14.39 -12.90 25.80
C GLU A 640 13.75 -12.90 27.18
N LYS A 641 13.47 -14.09 27.74
CA LYS A 641 12.95 -14.27 29.10
C LYS A 641 14.02 -14.10 30.18
N GLY A 642 15.27 -14.46 29.91
CA GLY A 642 16.40 -14.18 30.80
C GLY A 642 16.67 -12.68 30.91
N ASN A 643 16.42 -11.95 29.83
CA ASN A 643 16.37 -10.50 29.78
C ASN A 643 14.98 -9.93 30.11
N ALA A 644 14.14 -10.70 30.83
CA ALA A 644 12.76 -10.29 31.07
C ALA A 644 12.73 -8.91 31.72
N PRO A 645 11.84 -8.02 31.24
CA PRO A 645 11.65 -6.74 31.88
C PRO A 645 11.22 -6.97 33.34
N GLY A 646 11.61 -6.04 34.23
CA GLY A 646 11.31 -6.12 35.67
C GLY A 646 9.81 -6.25 35.98
N ALA A 647 9.47 -6.30 37.27
CA ALA A 647 8.07 -6.37 37.69
C ALA A 647 7.22 -5.26 37.02
N PRO A 648 5.92 -5.53 36.73
CA PRO A 648 5.03 -4.51 36.18
C PRO A 648 5.12 -3.21 36.97
N ALA A 649 5.42 -2.11 36.29
CA ALA A 649 5.65 -0.82 36.94
C ALA A 649 5.13 0.35 36.10
N ILE A 650 5.01 1.51 36.73
CA ILE A 650 4.82 2.78 36.02
C ILE A 650 6.19 3.42 35.92
N VAL A 651 6.69 3.57 34.70
CA VAL A 651 7.97 4.23 34.43
C VAL A 651 7.69 5.28 33.37
N PRO A 652 7.35 6.52 33.78
CA PRO A 652 7.01 7.57 32.84
C PRO A 652 8.14 7.80 31.84
N ALA A 653 7.81 7.86 30.56
CA ALA A 653 8.76 8.24 29.53
C ALA A 653 9.31 9.64 29.82
N ALA A 654 10.57 9.88 29.44
CA ALA A 654 11.23 11.16 29.65
C ALA A 654 10.42 12.31 29.02
N PRO A 655 10.48 13.53 29.57
CA PRO A 655 9.81 14.68 28.96
C PRO A 655 10.30 14.92 27.52
N TYR A 656 9.36 15.00 26.57
CA TYR A 656 9.69 15.29 25.18
C TYR A 656 9.97 16.79 25.00
N ARG A 657 11.15 17.12 24.47
CA ARG A 657 11.55 18.49 24.12
C ARG A 657 11.80 18.59 22.63
N ALA A 658 11.03 19.44 21.95
CA ALA A 658 11.23 19.69 20.51
C ALA A 658 12.57 20.42 20.27
N PRO A 659 13.40 20.00 19.29
CA PRO A 659 14.77 20.49 19.15
C PRO A 659 14.93 21.91 18.54
N CYS A 660 13.87 22.73 18.39
CA CYS A 660 14.03 24.16 18.09
C CYS A 660 12.76 25.01 18.32
N GLY A 661 12.97 26.28 18.72
CA GLY A 661 11.94 27.22 19.17
C GLY A 661 11.13 27.94 18.08
N GLY A 662 10.57 27.24 17.10
CA GLY A 662 9.61 27.88 16.20
C GLY A 662 9.46 27.24 14.82
N GLY A 663 8.51 26.31 14.71
CA GLY A 663 8.04 25.80 13.43
C GLY A 663 7.17 24.57 13.61
N SER A 664 5.89 24.68 13.30
CA SER A 664 4.98 23.54 13.29
C SER A 664 5.43 22.49 12.28
N PHE A 665 5.20 21.21 12.61
CA PHE A 665 5.51 20.08 11.75
C PHE A 665 4.69 20.22 10.44
N ARG A 666 5.33 20.07 9.26
CA ARG A 666 4.57 19.99 7.99
C ARG A 666 3.68 18.74 7.97
N ARG A 667 2.52 18.87 7.31
CA ARG A 667 1.38 17.91 7.24
C ARG A 667 1.57 16.73 6.26
N ASP A 668 2.80 16.28 6.01
CA ASP A 668 3.08 15.33 4.91
C ASP A 668 3.85 14.05 5.31
N TYR A 669 4.06 13.79 6.61
CA TYR A 669 4.80 12.62 7.09
C TYR A 669 4.02 11.72 8.05
N SER A 670 4.34 10.42 8.06
CA SER A 670 3.94 9.53 9.15
C SER A 670 4.62 10.02 10.44
N THR A 671 3.84 10.71 11.29
CA THR A 671 4.35 11.35 12.52
C THR A 671 5.13 10.36 13.40
N GLN A 672 4.64 9.12 13.46
CA GLN A 672 5.26 8.02 14.19
C GLN A 672 6.71 7.71 13.78
N MET A 673 6.97 7.51 12.48
CA MET A 673 8.30 7.14 11.99
C MET A 673 9.31 8.27 12.23
N ARG A 674 8.85 9.51 12.11
CA ARG A 674 9.68 10.68 12.40
C ARG A 674 10.11 10.71 13.88
N LEU A 675 9.17 10.48 14.80
CA LEU A 675 9.47 10.45 16.24
C LEU A 675 10.44 9.32 16.59
N ILE A 676 10.27 8.13 16.01
CA ILE A 676 11.20 7.00 16.19
C ILE A 676 12.62 7.34 15.72
N ARG A 677 12.75 7.96 14.53
CA ARG A 677 14.07 8.38 14.02
C ARG A 677 14.71 9.45 14.91
N GLN A 678 13.93 10.44 15.36
CA GLN A 678 14.41 11.46 16.29
C GLN A 678 14.89 10.85 17.60
N ALA A 679 14.09 9.95 18.19
CA ALA A 679 14.47 9.20 19.38
C ALA A 679 15.77 8.40 19.19
N ALA A 680 15.96 7.81 18.01
CA ALA A 680 17.16 7.07 17.65
C ALA A 680 18.39 7.97 17.54
N TYR A 681 18.30 9.09 16.82
CA TYR A 681 19.40 10.06 16.72
C TYR A 681 19.76 10.66 18.07
N ALA A 682 18.78 10.96 18.93
CA ALA A 682 19.02 11.43 20.29
C ALA A 682 19.76 10.39 21.18
N ARG A 683 19.77 9.12 20.75
CA ARG A 683 20.48 8.01 21.39
C ARG A 683 21.71 7.57 20.60
N ASN A 684 22.17 8.42 19.68
CA ASN A 684 23.30 8.17 18.79
C ASN A 684 23.20 6.86 18.01
N LEU A 685 21.99 6.40 17.72
CA LEU A 685 21.81 5.21 16.89
C LEU A 685 21.96 5.59 15.41
N SER A 686 22.51 4.68 14.62
CA SER A 686 22.50 4.76 13.17
C SER A 686 21.08 4.55 12.66
N VAL A 687 20.63 5.41 11.75
CA VAL A 687 19.28 5.40 11.19
C VAL A 687 19.35 5.14 9.69
N HIS A 688 18.82 3.99 9.27
CA HIS A 688 18.78 3.58 7.87
C HIS A 688 17.33 3.65 7.37
N ALA A 689 16.96 4.76 6.75
CA ALA A 689 15.60 4.98 6.22
C ALA A 689 15.42 4.29 4.85
N LEU A 690 14.86 3.07 4.86
CA LEU A 690 14.56 2.31 3.63
C LEU A 690 13.35 2.86 2.86
N SER A 691 12.36 3.43 3.57
CA SER A 691 11.23 4.16 2.97
C SER A 691 10.60 5.14 3.97
N ASN A 692 9.47 5.77 3.62
CA ASN A 692 8.70 6.60 4.56
C ASN A 692 8.07 5.80 5.72
N GLU A 693 7.85 4.50 5.51
CA GLU A 693 7.19 3.63 6.48
C GLU A 693 8.12 2.55 7.03
N LEU A 694 9.38 2.48 6.57
CA LEU A 694 10.34 1.44 6.95
C LEU A 694 11.69 2.04 7.31
N THR A 695 12.25 1.66 8.45
CA THR A 695 13.57 2.12 8.92
C THR A 695 14.25 1.04 9.73
N VAL A 696 15.57 0.93 9.60
CA VAL A 696 16.39 0.09 10.47
C VAL A 696 17.20 0.99 11.39
N LEU A 697 17.19 0.68 12.68
CA LEU A 697 18.01 1.32 13.70
C LEU A 697 19.14 0.37 14.09
N SER A 698 20.33 0.90 14.36
CA SER A 698 21.50 0.11 14.76
C SER A 698 22.39 0.85 15.77
N ASN A 699 22.98 0.11 16.70
CA ASN A 699 24.09 0.58 17.55
C ASN A 699 25.44 -0.07 17.19
N GLY A 700 25.53 -0.77 16.05
CA GLY A 700 26.69 -1.56 15.63
C GLY A 700 26.55 -3.04 15.96
N ASP A 701 26.16 -3.38 17.19
CA ASP A 701 26.02 -4.77 17.65
C ASP A 701 24.64 -5.36 17.38
N ARG A 702 23.60 -4.54 17.51
CA ARG A 702 22.20 -4.92 17.36
C ARG A 702 21.53 -4.05 16.30
N GLN A 703 20.64 -4.67 15.54
CA GLN A 703 19.78 -3.98 14.58
C GLN A 703 18.31 -4.32 14.82
N VAL A 704 17.43 -3.33 14.63
CA VAL A 704 15.98 -3.51 14.74
C VAL A 704 15.30 -2.74 13.63
N ALA A 705 14.45 -3.41 12.85
CA ALA A 705 13.60 -2.73 11.87
C ALA A 705 12.30 -2.23 12.51
N PHE A 706 11.82 -1.11 11.98
CA PHE A 706 10.53 -0.51 12.30
C PHE A 706 9.70 -0.36 11.04
N PHE A 707 8.47 -0.88 11.07
CA PHE A 707 7.45 -0.58 10.09
C PHE A 707 6.37 0.31 10.71
N GLN A 708 6.26 1.56 10.25
CA GLN A 708 5.48 2.62 10.88
C GLN A 708 5.97 2.86 12.33
N GLY A 709 5.13 2.73 13.35
CA GLY A 709 5.55 2.77 14.76
C GLY A 709 5.91 1.41 15.35
N MET A 710 5.67 0.30 14.62
CA MET A 710 5.92 -1.06 15.12
C MET A 710 7.37 -1.48 14.91
N SER A 711 8.03 -1.92 15.99
CA SER A 711 9.33 -2.60 15.91
C SER A 711 9.19 -4.05 15.43
N ASP A 712 10.30 -4.68 15.06
CA ASP A 712 10.32 -6.12 14.73
C ASP A 712 9.97 -7.06 15.88
N HIS A 713 10.02 -6.57 17.12
CA HIS A 713 9.47 -7.28 18.29
C HIS A 713 7.93 -7.25 18.34
N THR A 714 7.28 -6.61 17.37
CA THR A 714 5.85 -6.77 17.10
C THR A 714 5.68 -7.81 16.00
N ARG A 715 5.10 -8.95 16.36
CA ARG A 715 4.82 -10.05 15.43
C ARG A 715 3.74 -9.65 14.42
N SER A 716 3.82 -10.18 13.21
CA SER A 716 2.81 -9.98 12.14
C SER A 716 1.40 -10.38 12.60
N ILE A 717 1.30 -11.42 13.44
CA ILE A 717 0.05 -11.91 14.01
C ILE A 717 -0.52 -10.96 15.06
N SER A 718 0.31 -10.31 15.89
CA SER A 718 -0.12 -9.28 16.82
C SER A 718 -0.82 -8.15 16.07
N ARG A 719 -0.23 -7.68 14.96
CA ARG A 719 -0.85 -6.66 14.10
C ARG A 719 -2.17 -7.13 13.50
N ARG A 720 -2.26 -8.39 13.03
CA ARG A 720 -3.51 -8.96 12.50
C ARG A 720 -4.59 -9.09 13.57
N ALA A 721 -4.19 -9.44 14.79
CA ALA A 721 -5.08 -9.53 15.94
C ALA A 721 -5.63 -8.15 16.30
N THR A 722 -4.77 -7.16 16.52
CA THR A 722 -5.17 -5.79 16.90
C THR A 722 -5.97 -5.07 15.81
N ASN A 723 -5.80 -5.43 14.54
CA ASN A 723 -6.65 -4.90 13.45
C ASN A 723 -8.04 -5.55 13.38
N ASN A 724 -8.31 -6.59 14.17
CA ASN A 724 -9.59 -7.27 14.25
C ASN A 724 -10.13 -7.13 15.68
N LYS A 725 -11.10 -6.22 15.86
CA LYS A 725 -11.67 -5.87 17.17
C LYS A 725 -12.26 -7.07 17.90
N GLU A 726 -12.96 -7.95 17.19
CA GLU A 726 -13.56 -9.15 17.81
C GLU A 726 -12.48 -10.12 18.28
N TRP A 727 -11.50 -10.40 17.43
CA TRP A 727 -10.41 -11.31 17.80
C TRP A 727 -9.59 -10.75 18.97
N THR A 728 -9.30 -9.45 18.97
CA THR A 728 -8.65 -8.78 20.10
C THR A 728 -9.45 -8.98 21.39
N LYS A 729 -10.76 -8.78 21.36
CA LYS A 729 -11.62 -8.99 22.53
C LYS A 729 -11.66 -10.44 23.00
N SER A 730 -11.68 -11.42 22.09
CA SER A 730 -11.60 -12.84 22.48
C SER A 730 -10.30 -13.14 23.21
N LEU A 731 -9.15 -12.67 22.70
CA LEU A 731 -7.85 -12.84 23.35
C LEU A 731 -7.80 -12.17 24.73
N LEU A 732 -8.37 -10.97 24.86
CA LEU A 732 -8.44 -10.28 26.15
C LEU A 732 -9.33 -11.02 27.16
N ARG A 733 -10.49 -11.54 26.72
CA ARG A 733 -11.40 -12.33 27.57
C ARG A 733 -10.77 -13.65 28.02
N GLU A 734 -10.08 -14.36 27.13
CA GLU A 734 -9.32 -15.57 27.44
C GLU A 734 -8.22 -15.28 28.47
N ALA A 735 -7.61 -14.10 28.41
CA ALA A 735 -6.68 -13.62 29.42
C ALA A 735 -7.35 -13.08 30.70
N GLY A 736 -8.67 -13.12 30.83
CA GLY A 736 -9.39 -12.57 32.00
C GLY A 736 -9.19 -11.06 32.16
N ILE A 737 -9.28 -10.31 31.06
CA ILE A 737 -9.26 -8.84 31.02
C ILE A 737 -10.69 -8.36 30.70
N ASN A 738 -11.14 -7.33 31.41
CA ASN A 738 -12.47 -6.76 31.23
C ASN A 738 -12.60 -6.12 29.84
N THR A 739 -13.56 -6.60 29.05
CA THR A 739 -13.94 -6.00 27.76
C THR A 739 -15.45 -5.88 27.69
N PRO A 740 -16.01 -4.90 26.95
CA PRO A 740 -17.47 -4.79 26.80
C PRO A 740 -18.03 -6.06 26.18
N GLN A 741 -19.05 -6.64 26.81
CA GLN A 741 -19.81 -7.77 26.26
C GLN A 741 -20.51 -7.33 24.98
N GLY A 742 -20.56 -8.18 23.97
CA GLY A 742 -21.18 -7.84 22.70
C GLY A 742 -21.13 -8.95 21.67
N ALA A 743 -21.82 -8.73 20.57
CA ALA A 743 -21.89 -9.66 19.45
C ALA A 743 -21.91 -8.93 18.11
N MET A 744 -21.45 -9.64 17.08
CA MET A 744 -21.41 -9.17 15.70
C MET A 744 -22.62 -9.69 14.93
N PHE A 745 -23.23 -8.81 14.14
CA PHE A 745 -24.43 -9.06 13.38
C PHE A 745 -24.24 -8.68 11.92
N ALA A 746 -24.87 -9.44 11.03
CA ALA A 746 -24.99 -9.06 9.62
C ALA A 746 -25.79 -7.74 9.49
N ARG A 747 -25.54 -6.98 8.42
CA ARG A 747 -26.08 -5.61 8.25
C ARG A 747 -27.61 -5.53 8.20
N ASP A 748 -28.24 -6.63 7.83
CA ASP A 748 -29.69 -6.84 7.72
C ASP A 748 -30.31 -7.45 8.99
N ALA A 749 -29.51 -7.91 9.95
CA ALA A 749 -29.96 -8.57 11.17
C ALA A 749 -30.37 -7.61 12.31
N VAL A 750 -30.98 -6.46 11.99
CA VAL A 750 -31.32 -5.42 12.98
C VAL A 750 -32.24 -5.91 14.09
N LYS A 751 -33.18 -6.80 13.78
CA LYS A 751 -34.13 -7.35 14.75
C LYS A 751 -33.42 -8.23 15.79
N ALA A 752 -32.63 -9.19 15.33
CA ALA A 752 -31.83 -10.05 16.20
C ALA A 752 -30.81 -9.24 17.03
N ALA A 753 -30.24 -8.19 16.42
CA ALA A 753 -29.32 -7.30 17.11
C ALA A 753 -30.00 -6.47 18.21
N TRP A 754 -31.26 -6.06 18.00
CA TRP A 754 -32.06 -5.39 19.02
C TRP A 754 -32.46 -6.35 20.15
N GLU A 755 -32.90 -7.56 19.83
CA GLU A 755 -33.22 -8.60 20.83
C GLU A 755 -32.00 -8.90 21.71
N PHE A 756 -30.82 -8.96 21.11
CA PHE A 756 -29.56 -9.07 21.85
C PHE A 756 -29.21 -7.82 22.66
N ALA A 757 -29.47 -6.62 22.13
CA ALA A 757 -29.30 -5.39 22.90
C ALA A 757 -30.16 -5.37 24.17
N GLN A 758 -31.39 -5.91 24.07
CA GLN A 758 -32.28 -6.04 25.22
C GLN A 758 -31.77 -7.07 26.24
N SER A 759 -31.18 -8.17 25.79
CA SER A 759 -30.62 -9.19 26.70
C SER A 759 -29.34 -8.74 27.41
N LEU A 760 -28.56 -7.84 26.81
CA LEU A 760 -27.38 -7.23 27.46
C LEU A 760 -27.73 -6.24 28.57
N GLY A 761 -28.96 -5.73 28.60
CA GLY A 761 -29.33 -4.55 29.38
C GLY A 761 -28.95 -3.24 28.67
N GLN A 762 -29.78 -2.22 28.87
CA GLN A 762 -29.64 -0.90 28.25
C GLN A 762 -29.06 0.10 29.26
N PRO A 763 -28.28 1.11 28.82
CA PRO A 763 -27.94 1.45 27.44
C PRO A 763 -26.94 0.50 26.75
N VAL A 764 -26.92 0.53 25.40
CA VAL A 764 -25.94 -0.20 24.55
C VAL A 764 -25.15 0.74 23.63
N VAL A 765 -24.11 0.18 23.00
CA VAL A 765 -23.29 0.81 21.97
C VAL A 765 -23.46 0.06 20.66
N VAL A 766 -23.65 0.79 19.56
CA VAL A 766 -23.71 0.23 18.20
C VAL A 766 -22.57 0.81 17.38
N LYS A 767 -21.75 -0.05 16.77
CA LYS A 767 -20.58 0.37 15.99
C LYS A 767 -20.30 -0.56 14.79
N PRO A 768 -19.73 -0.07 13.69
CA PRO A 768 -19.29 -0.94 12.60
C PRO A 768 -18.07 -1.81 13.02
N LEU A 769 -17.94 -3.00 12.43
CA LEU A 769 -16.78 -3.89 12.65
C LEU A 769 -15.45 -3.20 12.27
N SER A 770 -15.48 -2.42 11.19
CA SER A 770 -14.34 -1.68 10.64
C SER A 770 -14.66 -0.20 10.51
N GLY A 771 -13.72 0.67 10.88
CA GLY A 771 -13.86 2.12 10.83
C GLY A 771 -12.88 2.80 11.78
N SER A 772 -12.45 4.02 11.47
CA SER A 772 -11.53 4.82 12.27
C SER A 772 -12.20 6.08 12.81
N GLY A 773 -11.68 6.62 13.91
CA GLY A 773 -12.10 7.92 14.45
C GLY A 773 -13.55 8.00 14.93
N GLY A 774 -14.15 6.88 15.34
CA GLY A 774 -15.53 6.84 15.83
C GLY A 774 -16.61 6.99 14.74
N ALA A 775 -16.24 6.93 13.45
CA ALA A 775 -17.22 6.98 12.36
C ALA A 775 -18.20 5.80 12.45
N GLY A 776 -19.51 6.10 12.46
CA GLY A 776 -20.57 5.09 12.61
C GLY A 776 -20.76 4.55 14.03
N VAL A 777 -20.03 5.08 15.03
CA VAL A 777 -20.22 4.68 16.44
C VAL A 777 -21.31 5.52 17.07
N SER A 778 -22.26 4.87 17.72
CA SER A 778 -23.32 5.50 18.51
C SER A 778 -23.36 4.85 19.89
N THR A 779 -23.45 5.65 20.94
CA THR A 779 -23.38 5.23 22.35
C THR A 779 -24.64 5.67 23.10
N ASP A 780 -24.84 5.15 24.32
CA ASP A 780 -25.95 5.54 25.20
C ASP A 780 -27.34 5.29 24.58
N ILE A 781 -27.52 4.07 24.04
CA ILE A 781 -28.74 3.69 23.31
C ILE A 781 -29.65 2.86 24.21
N SER A 782 -30.79 3.44 24.60
CA SER A 782 -31.76 2.76 25.49
C SER A 782 -33.14 2.55 24.87
N THR A 783 -33.42 3.08 23.68
CA THR A 783 -34.75 2.99 23.05
C THR A 783 -34.64 2.41 21.65
N LEU A 784 -35.67 1.69 21.20
CA LEU A 784 -35.73 1.11 19.85
C LEU A 784 -35.56 2.18 18.75
N PRO A 785 -36.21 3.37 18.81
CA PRO A 785 -35.99 4.41 17.81
C PRO A 785 -34.53 4.89 17.76
N HIS A 786 -33.88 5.07 18.92
CA HIS A 786 -32.47 5.46 18.96
C HIS A 786 -31.57 4.33 18.43
N PHE A 787 -31.89 3.07 18.74
CA PHE A 787 -31.16 1.92 18.23
C PHE A 787 -31.25 1.78 16.71
N GLN A 788 -32.42 2.01 16.11
CA GLN A 788 -32.59 1.99 14.66
C GLN A 788 -31.76 3.09 13.99
N GLN A 789 -31.76 4.31 14.54
CA GLN A 789 -30.92 5.40 14.04
C GLN A 789 -29.42 5.07 14.15
N ALA A 790 -29.00 4.53 15.29
CA ALA A 790 -27.64 4.10 15.54
C ALA A 790 -27.21 2.97 14.59
N TRP A 791 -28.11 2.03 14.33
CA TRP A 791 -27.91 0.92 13.39
C TRP A 791 -27.74 1.42 11.96
N ASP A 792 -28.61 2.32 11.49
CA ASP A 792 -28.50 2.92 10.17
C ASP A 792 -27.22 3.76 10.04
N HIS A 793 -26.83 4.48 11.09
CA HIS A 793 -25.56 5.22 11.13
C HIS A 793 -24.35 4.28 11.01
N ALA A 794 -24.32 3.18 11.78
CA ALA A 794 -23.27 2.16 11.67
C ALA A 794 -23.29 1.47 10.29
N ARG A 795 -24.47 1.22 9.72
CA ARG A 795 -24.64 0.63 8.39
C ARG A 795 -24.14 1.54 7.28
N ALA A 796 -24.36 2.85 7.41
CA ALA A 796 -23.89 3.86 6.46
C ALA A 796 -22.36 3.99 6.44
N ALA A 797 -21.67 3.58 7.51
CA ALA A 797 -20.21 3.56 7.56
C ALA A 797 -19.55 2.47 6.67
N GLY A 798 -20.34 1.63 5.99
CA GLY A 798 -19.84 0.74 4.91
C GLY A 798 -19.13 -0.54 5.38
N SER A 799 -19.22 -0.89 6.66
CA SER A 799 -18.62 -2.13 7.18
C SER A 799 -19.45 -3.37 6.85
N SER A 800 -18.80 -4.54 6.72
CA SER A 800 -19.44 -5.81 6.39
C SER A 800 -20.32 -6.37 7.52
N ALA A 801 -20.14 -5.88 8.75
CA ALA A 801 -20.91 -6.28 9.92
C ALA A 801 -21.00 -5.12 10.93
N ILE A 802 -21.98 -5.20 11.82
CA ILE A 802 -22.23 -4.23 12.89
C ILE A 802 -22.11 -4.97 14.23
N ILE A 803 -21.49 -4.32 15.21
CA ILE A 803 -21.32 -4.84 16.55
C ILE A 803 -22.27 -4.08 17.48
N VAL A 804 -23.00 -4.84 18.30
CA VAL A 804 -23.78 -4.33 19.44
C VAL A 804 -23.08 -4.76 20.71
N GLU A 805 -22.81 -3.81 21.60
CA GLU A 805 -22.07 -4.06 22.83
C GLU A 805 -22.70 -3.32 24.01
N GLN A 806 -22.38 -3.80 25.21
CA GLN A 806 -22.71 -3.15 26.46
C GLN A 806 -22.13 -1.72 26.48
N TYR A 807 -22.94 -0.76 26.94
CA TYR A 807 -22.43 0.57 27.27
C TYR A 807 -21.66 0.52 28.60
N CYS A 808 -20.44 1.04 28.59
CA CYS A 808 -19.62 1.16 29.79
C CYS A 808 -19.37 2.64 30.07
N GLN A 809 -19.75 3.08 31.27
CA GLN A 809 -19.51 4.45 31.73
C GLN A 809 -18.08 4.57 32.26
N GLY A 810 -17.41 5.67 31.93
CA GLY A 810 -16.05 5.97 32.42
C GLY A 810 -15.39 7.09 31.63
N LYS A 811 -14.29 7.62 32.15
CA LYS A 811 -13.37 8.51 31.44
C LYS A 811 -12.54 7.70 30.45
N ASP A 812 -12.22 8.32 29.31
CA ASP A 812 -11.47 7.69 28.23
C ASP A 812 -9.96 7.92 28.39
N TYR A 813 -9.22 6.83 28.56
CA TYR A 813 -7.78 6.85 28.72
C TYR A 813 -7.08 6.11 27.58
N ARG A 814 -6.02 6.73 27.06
CA ARG A 814 -5.06 6.10 26.16
C ARG A 814 -3.81 5.72 26.95
N ILE A 815 -3.54 4.43 27.07
CA ILE A 815 -2.37 3.90 27.80
C ILE A 815 -1.35 3.38 26.78
N LEU A 816 -0.09 3.77 26.92
CA LEU A 816 1.06 3.22 26.19
C LEU A 816 1.86 2.32 27.13
N THR A 817 1.93 1.04 26.78
CA THR A 817 2.72 0.03 27.48
C THR A 817 3.95 -0.32 26.65
N VAL A 818 5.13 -0.31 27.26
CA VAL A 818 6.41 -0.69 26.64
C VAL A 818 7.11 -1.69 27.57
N GLY A 819 7.35 -2.92 27.11
CA GLY A 819 7.84 -3.99 27.96
C GLY A 819 6.88 -4.24 29.14
N ASN A 820 7.39 -4.22 30.37
CA ASN A 820 6.55 -4.35 31.57
C ASN A 820 6.16 -3.00 32.20
N THR A 821 6.28 -1.88 31.46
CA THR A 821 6.00 -0.56 32.03
C THR A 821 4.87 0.18 31.33
N ILE A 822 4.10 0.93 32.11
CA ILE A 822 3.29 2.02 31.58
C ILE A 822 4.22 3.20 31.33
N ALA A 823 4.51 3.47 30.06
CA ALA A 823 5.40 4.54 29.65
C ALA A 823 4.69 5.89 29.53
N ALA A 824 3.40 5.87 29.17
CA ALA A 824 2.58 7.07 29.15
C ALA A 824 1.09 6.72 29.32
N ALA A 825 0.33 7.61 29.95
CA ALA A 825 -1.12 7.54 30.05
C ALA A 825 -1.70 8.94 29.83
N ALA A 826 -2.72 9.04 28.99
CA ALA A 826 -3.39 10.31 28.73
C ALA A 826 -4.91 10.16 28.76
N GLU A 827 -5.60 11.07 29.44
CA GLU A 827 -7.05 11.20 29.31
C GLU A 827 -7.38 11.88 27.99
N ARG A 828 -8.32 11.32 27.24
CA ARG A 828 -8.88 11.92 26.03
C ARG A 828 -10.21 12.57 26.39
N VAL A 829 -10.26 13.88 26.27
CA VAL A 829 -11.48 14.65 26.50
C VAL A 829 -12.17 14.92 25.15
N PRO A 830 -13.49 14.69 25.01
CA PRO A 830 -14.22 15.02 23.80
C PRO A 830 -14.10 16.51 23.42
N ALA A 831 -14.37 16.80 22.15
CA ALA A 831 -14.38 18.19 21.67
C ALA A 831 -15.38 19.01 22.51
N HIS A 832 -14.92 20.15 23.03
CA HIS A 832 -15.69 21.00 23.93
C HIS A 832 -15.24 22.46 23.83
N VAL A 833 -16.10 23.36 24.29
CA VAL A 833 -15.81 24.78 24.53
C VAL A 833 -16.26 25.19 25.93
N VAL A 834 -15.62 26.23 26.48
CA VAL A 834 -16.01 26.85 27.75
C VAL A 834 -16.43 28.28 27.45
N GLY A 835 -17.62 28.66 27.91
CA GLY A 835 -18.14 30.01 27.71
C GLY A 835 -17.30 31.05 28.42
N ASP A 836 -17.17 32.22 27.79
CA ASP A 836 -16.54 33.41 28.40
C ASP A 836 -17.53 34.57 28.55
N GLY A 837 -18.83 34.30 28.32
CA GLY A 837 -19.91 35.29 28.36
C GLY A 837 -19.87 36.31 27.21
N LYS A 838 -18.95 36.19 26.25
CA LYS A 838 -18.72 37.20 25.20
C LYS A 838 -18.81 36.61 23.80
N HIS A 839 -18.18 35.47 23.56
CA HIS A 839 -18.09 34.87 22.24
C HIS A 839 -19.19 33.82 22.01
N THR A 840 -19.65 33.74 20.77
CA THR A 840 -20.52 32.65 20.33
C THR A 840 -19.77 31.32 20.35
N ILE A 841 -20.48 30.20 20.33
CA ILE A 841 -19.88 28.86 20.21
C ILE A 841 -18.92 28.79 18.99
N ASP A 842 -19.31 29.34 17.84
CA ASP A 842 -18.44 29.44 16.65
C ASP A 842 -17.18 30.27 16.92
N GLY A 843 -17.32 31.39 17.64
CA GLY A 843 -16.20 32.23 18.06
C GLY A 843 -15.23 31.52 19.00
N LEU A 844 -15.76 30.80 19.99
CA LEU A 844 -14.97 29.97 20.92
C LEU A 844 -14.24 28.85 20.19
N ILE A 845 -14.90 28.18 19.23
CA ILE A 845 -14.29 27.17 18.36
C ILE A 845 -13.15 27.79 17.54
N ALA A 846 -13.35 28.97 16.95
CA ALA A 846 -12.32 29.66 16.17
C ALA A 846 -11.09 30.02 17.02
N ILE A 847 -11.31 30.53 18.24
CA ILE A 847 -10.24 30.83 19.22
C ILE A 847 -9.46 29.55 19.56
N LYS A 848 -10.17 28.48 19.89
CA LYS A 848 -9.58 27.18 20.24
C LYS A 848 -8.80 26.59 19.08
N ASN A 849 -9.32 26.65 17.86
CA ASN A 849 -8.64 26.20 16.65
C ASN A 849 -7.36 27.00 16.34
N ARG A 850 -7.32 28.31 16.59
CA ARG A 850 -6.08 29.10 16.48
C ARG A 850 -5.00 28.64 17.46
N ARG A 851 -5.39 28.23 18.68
CA ARG A 851 -4.45 27.63 19.65
C ARG A 851 -3.98 26.26 19.17
N ARG A 852 -4.90 25.39 18.75
CA ARG A 852 -4.60 24.05 18.20
C ARG A 852 -3.64 24.11 17.03
N ALA A 853 -3.75 25.11 16.15
CA ALA A 853 -2.84 25.29 15.01
C ALA A 853 -1.34 25.43 15.39
N ARG A 854 -1.04 25.81 16.64
CA ARG A 854 0.34 25.91 17.16
C ARG A 854 0.88 24.56 17.65
N ASN A 855 0.01 23.62 18.01
CA ASN A 855 0.41 22.27 18.42
C ASN A 855 0.64 21.40 17.15
N PRO A 856 1.81 20.77 17.00
CA PRO A 856 2.14 19.92 15.85
C PRO A 856 1.15 18.80 15.52
N TYR A 857 0.53 18.24 16.55
CA TYR A 857 -0.37 17.11 16.45
C TYR A 857 -1.82 17.56 16.28
N ASP A 858 -2.27 18.55 17.07
CA ASP A 858 -3.65 19.05 17.03
C ASP A 858 -3.91 20.00 15.87
N GLY A 859 -2.89 20.65 15.31
CA GLY A 859 -3.03 21.65 14.26
C GLY A 859 -3.57 21.10 12.94
N SER A 860 -3.50 19.78 12.72
CA SER A 860 -4.15 19.09 11.60
C SER A 860 -5.58 18.61 11.90
N LYS A 861 -6.03 18.73 13.16
CA LYS A 861 -7.28 18.19 13.71
C LYS A 861 -8.12 19.32 14.36
N PRO A 862 -8.57 20.33 13.59
CA PRO A 862 -9.41 21.40 14.14
C PRO A 862 -10.78 20.86 14.54
N ILE A 863 -11.39 21.50 15.53
CA ILE A 863 -12.81 21.31 15.85
C ILE A 863 -13.62 21.84 14.67
N LYS A 864 -14.45 20.97 14.08
CA LYS A 864 -15.41 21.30 13.03
C LYS A 864 -16.77 20.79 13.47
N LEU A 865 -17.79 21.65 13.48
CA LEU A 865 -19.16 21.25 13.82
C LEU A 865 -19.67 20.24 12.78
N THR A 866 -19.67 18.96 13.15
CA THR A 866 -20.22 17.88 12.32
C THR A 866 -21.74 17.85 12.44
N PRO A 867 -22.47 17.19 11.51
CA PRO A 867 -23.92 17.02 11.64
C PRO A 867 -24.35 16.41 12.98
N MET A 868 -23.53 15.55 13.59
CA MET A 868 -23.80 15.01 14.92
C MET A 868 -23.65 16.07 16.02
N MET A 869 -22.56 16.86 15.99
CA MET A 869 -22.38 17.96 16.96
C MET A 869 -23.51 18.99 16.85
N LEU A 870 -23.92 19.34 15.62
CA LEU A 870 -25.05 20.25 15.38
C LEU A 870 -26.37 19.70 15.95
N ARG A 871 -26.62 18.39 15.81
CA ARG A 871 -27.79 17.74 16.44
C ARG A 871 -27.72 17.80 17.96
N ASN A 872 -26.56 17.56 18.55
CA ASN A 872 -26.37 17.65 20.01
C ASN A 872 -26.65 19.07 20.51
N LEU A 873 -26.18 20.09 19.79
CA LEU A 873 -26.47 21.49 20.11
C LEU A 873 -27.97 21.79 20.02
N ALA A 874 -28.63 21.36 18.94
CA ALA A 874 -30.05 21.58 18.73
C ALA A 874 -30.91 20.91 19.83
N GLN A 875 -30.53 19.72 20.31
CA GLN A 875 -31.19 19.04 21.44
C GLN A 875 -31.12 19.85 22.74
N LEU A 876 -30.10 20.67 22.91
CA LEU A 876 -29.94 21.58 24.04
C LEU A 876 -30.57 22.96 23.79
N GLY A 877 -31.27 23.15 22.67
CA GLY A 877 -31.83 24.44 22.26
C GLY A 877 -30.76 25.47 21.87
N MET A 878 -29.57 25.03 21.45
CA MET A 878 -28.44 25.88 21.11
C MET A 878 -28.02 25.74 19.64
N ASP A 879 -27.29 26.73 19.14
CA ASP A 879 -26.65 26.72 17.81
C ASP A 879 -25.27 27.40 17.85
N GLY A 880 -24.57 27.45 16.71
CA GLY A 880 -23.23 28.06 16.63
C GLY A 880 -23.16 29.54 17.03
N ARG A 881 -24.30 30.26 16.97
CA ARG A 881 -24.41 31.70 17.29
C ARG A 881 -24.72 31.95 18.76
N THR A 882 -25.07 30.92 19.52
CA THR A 882 -25.34 31.00 20.95
C THR A 882 -24.09 31.46 21.71
N VAL A 883 -24.23 32.48 22.57
CA VAL A 883 -23.17 32.91 23.50
C VAL A 883 -23.31 32.10 24.79
N LEU A 884 -22.25 31.38 25.16
CA LEU A 884 -22.24 30.59 26.39
C LEU A 884 -21.90 31.47 27.60
N GLU A 885 -22.68 31.29 28.67
CA GLU A 885 -22.40 31.88 29.99
C GLU A 885 -20.95 31.62 30.41
N SER A 886 -20.35 32.61 31.07
CA SER A 886 -18.96 32.52 31.51
C SER A 886 -18.76 31.32 32.43
N GLY A 887 -17.77 30.47 32.13
CA GLY A 887 -17.47 29.25 32.87
C GLY A 887 -18.32 28.02 32.49
N ARG A 888 -19.36 28.17 31.66
CA ARG A 888 -20.20 27.04 31.25
C ARG A 888 -19.43 26.11 30.31
N TYR A 889 -19.24 24.85 30.73
CA TYR A 889 -18.65 23.79 29.91
C TYR A 889 -19.70 23.21 28.96
N LEU A 890 -19.38 23.16 27.66
CA LEU A 890 -20.22 22.55 26.64
C LEU A 890 -19.44 21.49 25.86
N GLN A 891 -19.85 20.24 26.02
CA GLN A 891 -19.37 19.13 25.21
C GLN A 891 -20.05 19.13 23.84
N LEU A 892 -19.26 19.19 22.77
CA LEU A 892 -19.74 19.21 21.40
C LEU A 892 -19.90 17.79 20.82
N HIS A 893 -19.05 16.85 21.23
CA HIS A 893 -19.00 15.49 20.69
C HIS A 893 -19.20 14.43 21.77
N SER A 894 -19.92 13.34 21.48
CA SER A 894 -20.18 12.25 22.44
C SER A 894 -18.98 11.32 22.65
N VAL A 895 -18.12 11.16 21.64
CA VAL A 895 -16.93 10.29 21.69
C VAL A 895 -15.65 11.10 21.90
N ALA A 896 -14.77 10.63 22.78
CA ALA A 896 -13.44 11.19 23.01
C ALA A 896 -12.47 10.83 21.86
N ASN A 897 -12.52 11.59 20.77
CA ASN A 897 -11.62 11.42 19.63
C ASN A 897 -10.85 12.72 19.33
N ILE A 898 -9.52 12.64 19.37
CA ILE A 898 -8.64 13.78 19.06
C ILE A 898 -8.83 14.23 17.59
N GLY A 899 -9.14 13.30 16.68
CA GLY A 899 -9.40 13.58 15.27
C GLY A 899 -10.59 14.52 15.01
N SER A 900 -11.60 14.47 15.88
CA SER A 900 -12.78 15.35 15.83
C SER A 900 -12.62 16.62 16.68
N GLY A 901 -11.40 16.94 17.10
CA GLY A 901 -11.12 18.13 17.90
C GLY A 901 -11.13 17.90 19.41
N GLY A 902 -11.04 16.64 19.86
CA GLY A 902 -10.76 16.33 21.27
C GLY A 902 -9.37 16.78 21.72
N GLU A 903 -9.14 16.73 23.02
CA GLU A 903 -7.90 17.14 23.68
C GLU A 903 -7.32 16.00 24.50
N SER A 904 -6.00 16.01 24.69
CA SER A 904 -5.31 15.03 25.53
C SER A 904 -4.62 15.68 26.72
N THR A 905 -4.75 15.05 27.88
CA THR A 905 -4.10 15.47 29.12
C THR A 905 -3.19 14.35 29.62
N ASP A 906 -1.89 14.60 29.77
CA ASP A 906 -0.97 13.64 30.39
C ASP A 906 -1.35 13.41 31.85
N LEU A 907 -1.51 12.14 32.22
CA LEU A 907 -1.85 11.68 33.56
C LEU A 907 -0.93 10.56 34.04
N THR A 908 0.19 10.33 33.35
CA THR A 908 1.09 9.19 33.58
C THR A 908 1.50 9.03 35.04
N GLU A 909 1.84 10.12 35.72
CA GLU A 909 2.27 10.11 37.13
C GLU A 909 1.11 9.99 38.13
N THR A 910 -0.13 10.17 37.67
CA THR A 910 -1.33 10.03 38.51
C THR A 910 -1.94 8.63 38.45
N VAL A 911 -1.46 7.77 37.55
CA VAL A 911 -1.97 6.40 37.37
C VAL A 911 -1.69 5.58 38.64
N HIS A 912 -2.71 4.86 39.13
CA HIS A 912 -2.51 3.95 40.25
C HIS A 912 -1.58 2.77 39.88
N PRO A 913 -0.60 2.37 40.72
CA PRO A 913 0.36 1.30 40.42
C PRO A 913 -0.24 -0.03 39.96
N ASP A 914 -1.35 -0.47 40.55
CA ASP A 914 -2.08 -1.70 40.17
C ASP A 914 -2.47 -1.76 38.68
N TRP A 915 -2.56 -0.63 37.96
CA TRP A 915 -2.80 -0.63 36.51
C TRP A 915 -1.65 -1.24 35.70
N ALA A 916 -0.42 -1.24 36.24
CA ALA A 916 0.74 -1.78 35.55
C ALA A 916 0.56 -3.28 35.25
N GLU A 917 0.03 -4.05 36.20
CA GLU A 917 -0.28 -5.47 35.98
C GLU A 917 -1.30 -5.67 34.85
N VAL A 918 -2.36 -4.87 34.83
CA VAL A 918 -3.39 -4.91 33.78
C VAL A 918 -2.78 -4.57 32.42
N ALA A 919 -1.97 -3.51 32.34
CA ALA A 919 -1.33 -3.06 31.11
C ALA A 919 -0.41 -4.15 30.51
N VAL A 920 0.40 -4.79 31.36
CA VAL A 920 1.28 -5.90 30.94
C VAL A 920 0.46 -7.11 30.50
N LYS A 921 -0.65 -7.41 31.18
CA LYS A 921 -1.56 -8.50 30.81
C LYS A 921 -2.21 -8.25 29.45
N VAL A 922 -2.67 -7.02 29.17
CA VAL A 922 -3.22 -6.60 27.87
C VAL A 922 -2.20 -6.80 26.75
N ARG A 923 -0.95 -6.37 26.97
CA ARG A 923 0.14 -6.55 25.99
C ARG A 923 0.38 -8.04 25.72
N ARG A 924 0.53 -8.86 26.76
CA ARG A 924 0.76 -10.32 26.65
C ARG A 924 -0.37 -11.03 25.89
N ALA A 925 -1.62 -10.66 26.15
CA ALA A 925 -2.79 -11.28 25.52
C ALA A 925 -2.79 -11.19 23.98
N VAL A 926 -2.20 -10.13 23.40
CA VAL A 926 -2.12 -9.93 21.94
C VAL A 926 -0.80 -10.45 21.34
N PHE A 927 -0.37 -11.63 21.78
CA PHE A 927 0.88 -12.28 21.38
C PHE A 927 2.13 -11.47 21.76
N ASP A 928 2.08 -10.85 22.94
CA ASP A 928 3.24 -10.28 23.65
C ASP A 928 4.18 -9.41 22.78
N PRO A 929 3.69 -8.42 22.00
CA PRO A 929 4.59 -7.51 21.29
C PRO A 929 5.33 -6.62 22.30
N LEU A 930 6.48 -6.05 21.92
CA LEU A 930 7.24 -5.15 22.80
C LEU A 930 6.39 -4.01 23.38
N HIS A 931 5.56 -3.39 22.55
CA HIS A 931 4.72 -2.27 22.96
C HIS A 931 3.32 -2.36 22.36
N VAL A 932 2.35 -1.81 23.09
CA VAL A 932 0.97 -1.61 22.63
C VAL A 932 0.46 -0.29 23.18
N GLY A 933 -0.47 0.34 22.46
CA GLY A 933 -1.33 1.34 23.07
C GLY A 933 -2.76 0.85 23.09
N PHE A 934 -3.44 0.95 24.23
CA PHE A 934 -4.82 0.54 24.36
C PHE A 934 -5.70 1.65 24.92
N ASP A 935 -6.98 1.56 24.56
CA ASP A 935 -8.03 2.49 24.96
C ASP A 935 -8.81 1.84 26.12
N LEU A 936 -8.91 2.56 27.22
CA LEU A 936 -9.48 2.10 28.49
C LEU A 936 -10.58 3.07 28.93
N LEU A 937 -11.74 2.54 29.31
CA LEU A 937 -12.70 3.28 30.12
C LEU A 937 -12.53 2.88 31.57
N ALA A 938 -12.36 3.85 32.45
CA ALA A 938 -12.33 3.65 33.90
C ALA A 938 -13.01 4.84 34.59
N GLU A 939 -13.52 4.64 35.80
CA GLU A 939 -14.12 5.74 36.57
C GLU A 939 -13.05 6.79 36.93
N ASP A 940 -11.87 6.33 37.37
CA ASP A 940 -10.72 7.17 37.71
C ASP A 940 -9.41 6.38 37.64
N ILE A 941 -8.50 6.77 36.74
CA ILE A 941 -7.20 6.10 36.57
C ILE A 941 -6.28 6.18 37.80
N SER A 942 -6.54 7.13 38.72
CA SER A 942 -5.76 7.28 39.97
C SER A 942 -6.18 6.33 41.09
N ARG A 943 -7.30 5.62 40.91
CA ARG A 943 -7.76 4.56 41.81
C ARG A 943 -7.33 3.18 41.32
N SER A 944 -7.24 2.20 42.21
CA SER A 944 -6.95 0.81 41.82
C SER A 944 -8.02 0.27 40.87
N PRO A 945 -7.67 -0.52 39.84
CA PRO A 945 -8.62 -1.28 39.02
C PRO A 945 -9.41 -2.33 39.81
N LYS A 946 -9.03 -2.64 41.07
CA LYS A 946 -9.76 -3.57 41.96
C LYS A 946 -11.01 -2.95 42.58
N ASP A 947 -11.04 -1.62 42.73
CA ASP A 947 -12.05 -0.90 43.50
C ASP A 947 -13.01 -0.08 42.61
N GLN A 948 -12.99 -0.32 41.30
CA GLN A 948 -13.78 0.44 40.33
C GLN A 948 -14.14 -0.41 39.12
N ARG A 949 -15.13 0.06 38.35
CA ARG A 949 -15.44 -0.54 37.05
C ARG A 949 -14.54 0.03 35.96
N TRP A 950 -14.13 -0.85 35.05
CA TRP A 950 -13.33 -0.49 33.90
C TRP A 950 -13.41 -1.55 32.80
N VAL A 951 -13.12 -1.13 31.57
CA VAL A 951 -13.06 -2.01 30.38
C VAL A 951 -12.02 -1.55 29.36
N VAL A 952 -11.33 -2.48 28.73
CA VAL A 952 -10.49 -2.21 27.55
C VAL A 952 -11.37 -2.23 26.29
N ILE A 953 -11.36 -1.12 25.55
CA ILE A 953 -12.17 -0.93 24.34
C ILE A 953 -11.44 -1.43 23.10
N GLU A 954 -10.16 -1.07 22.97
CA GLU A 954 -9.34 -1.34 21.78
C GLU A 954 -7.87 -1.48 22.17
N VAL A 955 -7.15 -2.36 21.49
CA VAL A 955 -5.68 -2.51 21.63
C VAL A 955 -5.06 -2.31 20.25
N ASN A 956 -4.00 -1.51 20.20
CA ASN A 956 -3.31 -1.14 18.97
C ASN A 956 -1.82 -1.50 19.09
N ALA A 957 -1.35 -2.39 18.22
CA ALA A 957 0.08 -2.71 18.11
C ALA A 957 0.90 -1.58 17.46
N ASN A 958 0.24 -0.64 16.77
CA ASN A 958 0.85 0.55 16.18
C ASN A 958 0.31 1.83 16.84
N PRO A 959 0.62 2.08 18.12
CA PRO A 959 0.01 3.19 18.85
C PRO A 959 0.43 4.56 18.30
N ASP A 960 -0.51 5.51 18.31
CA ASP A 960 -0.21 6.88 17.96
C ASP A 960 0.60 7.59 19.04
N MET A 961 1.93 7.54 18.88
CA MET A 961 2.89 8.23 19.74
C MET A 961 2.66 9.75 19.81
N GLY A 962 2.10 10.37 18.76
CA GLY A 962 1.90 11.81 18.72
C GLY A 962 0.96 12.30 19.83
N LEU A 963 0.01 11.47 20.25
CA LEU A 963 -0.92 11.77 21.34
C LEU A 963 -0.19 12.03 22.67
N HIS A 964 0.92 11.33 22.93
CA HIS A 964 1.71 11.46 24.16
C HIS A 964 2.83 12.49 24.04
N HIS A 965 3.40 12.70 22.83
CA HIS A 965 4.45 13.70 22.60
C HIS A 965 3.94 15.13 22.56
N PHE A 966 2.66 15.31 22.23
CA PHE A 966 2.09 16.64 21.96
C PHE A 966 0.76 16.80 22.68
N VAL A 967 0.70 16.39 23.96
CA VAL A 967 -0.48 16.56 24.81
C VAL A 967 -0.91 18.02 24.84
N THR A 968 -2.23 18.25 24.95
CA THR A 968 -2.79 19.59 25.10
C THR A 968 -2.50 20.16 26.48
N HIS A 969 -2.57 19.31 27.52
CA HIS A 969 -2.29 19.67 28.91
C HIS A 969 -1.38 18.63 29.58
N GLY A 970 -0.62 19.05 30.58
CA GLY A 970 0.33 18.18 31.30
C GLY A 970 1.70 18.09 30.61
N THR A 971 2.46 17.05 30.94
CA THR A 971 3.84 16.88 30.50
C THR A 971 3.91 16.12 29.17
N PRO A 972 4.47 16.69 28.09
CA PRO A 972 4.78 15.96 26.88
C PRO A 972 5.75 14.80 27.16
N ARG A 973 5.45 13.58 26.69
CA ARG A 973 6.24 12.37 26.95
C ARG A 973 6.93 11.86 25.68
N ASP A 974 8.23 11.54 25.76
CA ASP A 974 9.03 10.93 24.68
C ASP A 974 8.69 9.44 24.55
N ALA A 975 7.46 9.17 24.11
CA ALA A 975 6.95 7.82 23.93
C ALA A 975 7.76 7.00 22.89
N ALA A 976 8.36 7.67 21.90
CA ALA A 976 9.20 7.04 20.90
C ALA A 976 10.53 6.64 21.53
N GLY A 977 11.09 7.53 22.35
CA GLY A 977 12.26 7.26 23.16
C GLY A 977 12.11 6.05 24.06
N ALA A 978 10.99 5.94 24.79
CA ALA A 978 10.74 4.77 25.65
C ALA A 978 10.76 3.45 24.87
N ILE A 979 10.20 3.43 23.65
CA ILE A 979 10.25 2.25 22.77
C ILE A 979 11.69 1.95 22.31
N VAL A 980 12.44 2.99 21.91
CA VAL A 980 13.83 2.83 21.46
C VAL A 980 14.74 2.39 22.60
N ASP A 981 14.60 2.95 23.81
CA ASP A 981 15.35 2.55 25.01
C ASP A 981 15.13 1.09 25.37
N ALA A 982 13.89 0.60 25.26
CA ALA A 982 13.58 -0.80 25.53
C ALA A 982 14.23 -1.78 24.51
N LEU A 983 14.55 -1.30 23.30
CA LEU A 983 15.20 -2.08 22.25
C LEU A 983 16.72 -1.97 22.27
N PHE A 984 17.22 -0.81 22.69
CA PHE A 984 18.64 -0.49 22.79
C PHE A 984 18.94 0.03 24.20
N PRO A 985 18.95 -0.85 25.22
CA PRO A 985 19.26 -0.45 26.58
C PRO A 985 20.63 0.22 26.63
N ARG A 986 20.71 1.38 27.27
CA ARG A 986 21.98 2.07 27.49
C ARG A 986 22.81 1.25 28.48
N SER A 987 24.08 1.00 28.17
CA SER A 987 25.01 0.43 29.15
C SER A 987 25.17 1.44 30.30
N SER A 988 25.01 0.95 31.53
CA SER A 988 25.29 1.74 32.74
C SER A 988 26.76 2.16 32.73
N GLY A 989 27.03 3.43 32.41
CA GLY A 989 28.39 3.97 32.26
C GLY A 989 28.74 4.49 30.87
N ALA A 990 27.88 4.31 29.85
CA ALA A 990 27.99 5.09 28.62
C ALA A 990 27.62 6.55 28.95
N ALA A 991 28.65 7.35 29.22
CA ALA A 991 28.56 8.79 29.30
C ALA A 991 27.76 9.35 28.12
N ASP A 992 27.12 10.51 28.29
CA ASP A 992 26.69 11.35 27.17
C ASP A 992 27.76 11.28 26.07
N GLU A 993 27.49 10.53 24.99
CA GLU A 993 28.49 10.36 23.94
C GLU A 993 28.87 11.75 23.46
N ALA A 994 30.18 12.00 23.37
CA ALA A 994 30.73 13.31 23.10
C ALA A 994 29.96 13.98 21.95
N ARG A 995 29.20 15.03 22.27
CA ARG A 995 28.45 15.79 21.27
C ARG A 995 29.43 16.21 20.19
N LYS A 996 29.18 15.76 18.96
CA LYS A 996 29.98 16.16 17.82
C LYS A 996 29.50 17.53 17.40
N SER A 997 30.42 18.47 17.26
CA SER A 997 30.14 19.81 16.75
C SER A 997 30.97 20.03 15.50
N VAL A 998 30.32 20.40 14.40
CA VAL A 998 30.97 20.60 13.11
C VAL A 998 30.54 21.94 12.53
N ARG A 999 31.53 22.67 12.03
CA ARG A 999 31.34 23.88 11.22
C ARG A 999 31.54 23.50 9.76
N ILE A 1000 30.57 23.84 8.93
CA ILE A 1000 30.58 23.55 7.49
C ILE A 1000 30.38 24.88 6.77
N VAL A 1001 31.20 25.15 5.76
CA VAL A 1001 31.01 26.28 4.85
C VAL A 1001 30.78 25.71 3.46
N GLY A 1002 29.75 26.15 2.75
CA GLY A 1002 29.50 25.70 1.38
C GLY A 1002 28.48 26.53 0.61
N SER A 1003 28.37 26.26 -0.68
CA SER A 1003 27.61 27.08 -1.62
C SER A 1003 26.31 26.42 -2.07
N CYS A 1004 25.19 27.15 -2.02
CA CYS A 1004 23.90 26.65 -2.50
C CYS A 1004 23.66 26.97 -4.00
N ARG A 1005 23.06 26.03 -4.75
CA ARG A 1005 22.67 26.25 -6.16
C ARG A 1005 21.36 27.04 -6.36
N GLY A 1006 20.55 27.20 -5.30
CA GLY A 1006 19.22 27.81 -5.34
C GLY A 1006 19.07 29.04 -4.44
N ASN A 1007 17.84 29.45 -4.13
CA ASN A 1007 17.56 30.57 -3.23
C ASN A 1007 18.09 30.27 -1.81
N VAL A 1008 18.87 31.18 -1.25
CA VAL A 1008 19.52 31.06 0.08
C VAL A 1008 18.49 30.81 1.18
N LYS A 1009 17.40 31.60 1.24
CA LYS A 1009 16.36 31.45 2.28
C LYS A 1009 15.67 30.08 2.22
N ILE A 1010 15.39 29.58 1.01
CA ILE A 1010 14.79 28.25 0.82
C ILE A 1010 15.77 27.15 1.26
N SER A 1011 17.06 27.30 0.93
CA SER A 1011 18.11 26.34 1.29
C SER A 1011 18.31 26.27 2.80
N VAL A 1012 18.37 27.42 3.49
CA VAL A 1012 18.44 27.51 4.96
C VAL A 1012 17.26 26.77 5.60
N HIS A 1013 16.03 27.01 5.14
CA HIS A 1013 14.84 26.33 5.65
C HIS A 1013 14.90 24.81 5.47
N ARG A 1014 15.38 24.33 4.31
CA ARG A 1014 15.51 22.90 4.03
C ARG A 1014 16.58 22.24 4.90
N ILE A 1015 17.76 22.86 5.02
CA ILE A 1015 18.86 22.35 5.87
C ILE A 1015 18.38 22.23 7.32
N TRP A 1016 17.70 23.25 7.85
CA TRP A 1016 17.14 23.20 9.20
C TRP A 1016 16.06 22.13 9.38
N ARG A 1017 15.25 21.85 8.36
CA ARG A 1017 14.30 20.72 8.39
C ARG A 1017 15.03 19.40 8.57
N HIS A 1018 16.17 19.21 7.90
CA HIS A 1018 16.98 17.99 7.99
C HIS A 1018 17.75 17.88 9.32
N ALA A 1019 18.26 18.99 9.85
CA ALA A 1019 18.91 19.06 11.16
C ALA A 1019 17.93 18.74 12.29
N HIS A 1020 16.72 19.31 12.25
CA HIS A 1020 15.67 19.05 13.24
C HIS A 1020 15.25 17.58 13.29
N LEU A 1021 15.16 16.90 12.13
CA LEU A 1021 14.89 15.46 12.07
C LEU A 1021 15.97 14.63 12.77
N ARG A 1022 17.20 15.14 12.81
CA ARG A 1022 18.37 14.51 13.40
C ARG A 1022 18.64 14.95 14.83
N MET A 1023 17.72 15.71 15.44
CA MET A 1023 17.89 16.26 16.79
C MET A 1023 19.17 17.08 16.94
N LEU A 1024 19.56 17.82 15.88
CA LEU A 1024 20.74 18.68 15.88
C LEU A 1024 20.38 20.11 16.26
N ASP A 1025 21.21 20.69 17.11
CA ASP A 1025 21.21 22.11 17.46
C ASP A 1025 22.24 22.87 16.63
N GLY A 1026 22.17 24.21 16.60
CA GLY A 1026 23.16 25.01 15.90
C GLY A 1026 22.68 26.33 15.31
N SER A 1027 23.41 26.83 14.31
CA SER A 1027 23.10 28.05 13.56
C SER A 1027 23.37 27.88 12.06
N ILE A 1028 22.60 28.59 11.23
CA ILE A 1028 22.93 28.79 9.80
C ILE A 1028 23.02 30.28 9.57
N ARG A 1029 24.16 30.75 9.07
CA ARG A 1029 24.31 32.14 8.64
C ARG A 1029 24.68 32.21 7.16
N PRO A 1030 24.02 33.08 6.38
CA PRO A 1030 24.50 33.43 5.05
C PRO A 1030 25.82 34.20 5.17
N LEU A 1031 26.76 33.89 4.28
CA LEU A 1031 27.99 34.65 4.10
C LEU A 1031 27.79 35.62 2.93
N SER A 1032 28.61 35.54 1.86
CA SER A 1032 28.46 36.36 0.66
C SER A 1032 27.92 35.55 -0.53
N GLY A 1033 27.14 36.20 -1.41
CA GLY A 1033 26.58 35.56 -2.60
C GLY A 1033 25.66 34.37 -2.28
N ARG A 1034 26.13 33.15 -2.58
CA ARG A 1034 25.39 31.88 -2.35
C ARG A 1034 26.04 31.00 -1.28
N GLU A 1035 26.98 31.53 -0.51
CA GLU A 1035 27.67 30.80 0.55
C GLU A 1035 26.87 30.82 1.86
N LEU A 1036 26.90 29.68 2.54
CA LEU A 1036 26.26 29.43 3.82
C LEU A 1036 27.28 28.81 4.77
N GLU A 1037 27.28 29.29 6.01
CA GLU A 1037 27.92 28.60 7.12
C GLU A 1037 26.85 27.90 7.96
N LEU A 1038 27.06 26.60 8.21
CA LEU A 1038 26.28 25.77 9.11
C LEU A 1038 27.18 25.38 10.29
N VAL A 1039 26.78 25.73 11.51
CA VAL A 1039 27.35 25.16 12.73
C VAL A 1039 26.30 24.24 13.31
N ILE A 1040 26.59 22.93 13.36
CA ILE A 1040 25.67 21.92 13.92
C ILE A 1040 26.34 21.16 15.04
N SER A 1041 25.55 20.84 16.06
CA SER A 1041 25.98 20.06 17.22
C SER A 1041 24.92 19.06 17.65
N GLY A 1042 25.32 17.83 17.95
CA GLY A 1042 24.42 16.80 18.46
C GLY A 1042 25.13 15.46 18.59
N ALA A 1043 24.36 14.37 18.56
CA ALA A 1043 24.93 13.02 18.57
C ALA A 1043 25.83 12.78 17.34
N GLY A 1044 26.92 12.04 17.53
CA GLY A 1044 27.94 11.80 16.48
C GLY A 1044 27.35 11.26 15.18
N ASN A 1045 26.59 10.16 15.27
CA ASN A 1045 25.93 9.52 14.13
C ASN A 1045 24.90 10.43 13.46
N ALA A 1046 24.23 11.29 14.24
CA ALA A 1046 23.28 12.26 13.71
C ALA A 1046 24.00 13.37 12.90
N VAL A 1047 25.15 13.84 13.40
CA VAL A 1047 25.99 14.80 12.69
C VAL A 1047 26.59 14.17 11.44
N ASP A 1048 27.08 12.93 11.51
CA ASP A 1048 27.65 12.22 10.37
C ASP A 1048 26.63 11.94 9.27
N ASP A 1049 25.42 11.54 9.64
CA ASP A 1049 24.32 11.38 8.69
C ASP A 1049 23.90 12.73 8.07
N MET A 1050 23.97 13.84 8.82
CA MET A 1050 23.76 15.18 8.28
C MET A 1050 24.87 15.58 7.29
N LEU A 1051 26.13 15.30 7.62
CA LEU A 1051 27.27 15.56 6.75
C LEU A 1051 27.16 14.77 5.44
N SER A 1052 26.83 13.48 5.53
CA SER A 1052 26.60 12.63 4.36
C SER A 1052 25.49 13.20 3.47
N ALA A 1053 24.34 13.58 4.06
CA ALA A 1053 23.24 14.20 3.33
C ALA A 1053 23.62 15.53 2.66
N CYS A 1054 24.49 16.33 3.29
CA CYS A 1054 25.04 17.56 2.72
C CYS A 1054 26.03 17.30 1.58
N ALA A 1055 26.89 16.29 1.70
CA ALA A 1055 27.95 15.96 0.75
C ALA A 1055 27.41 15.33 -0.54
N THR A 1056 26.47 14.38 -0.44
CA THR A 1056 25.94 13.67 -1.62
C THR A 1056 24.98 14.53 -2.46
N GLY A 1057 24.46 15.64 -1.90
CA GLY A 1057 23.24 16.27 -2.40
C GLY A 1057 22.07 15.26 -2.44
N PRO A 1058 20.92 15.58 -3.08
CA PRO A 1058 19.88 14.56 -3.26
C PRO A 1058 20.48 13.35 -3.98
N LEU A 1059 20.46 12.21 -3.30
CA LEU A 1059 20.63 10.92 -3.95
C LEU A 1059 19.69 10.89 -5.15
N LEU A 1060 20.24 10.52 -6.31
CA LEU A 1060 19.52 10.27 -7.54
C LEU A 1060 18.59 9.06 -7.34
N GLU A 1061 17.52 9.23 -6.58
CA GLU A 1061 16.33 8.42 -6.67
C GLU A 1061 15.16 9.35 -6.93
N LYS A 1062 14.84 9.55 -8.21
CA LYS A 1062 13.47 9.87 -8.63
C LYS A 1062 12.55 8.66 -8.40
N SER A 1063 12.64 7.99 -7.25
CA SER A 1063 11.58 7.09 -6.80
C SER A 1063 10.53 8.00 -6.14
N ARG A 1064 9.26 7.92 -6.54
CA ARG A 1064 8.15 8.67 -5.92
C ARG A 1064 7.93 8.30 -4.44
N HIS A 1065 8.86 7.58 -3.80
CA HIS A 1065 8.78 7.03 -2.46
C HIS A 1065 9.99 7.34 -1.56
N SER A 1066 11.07 7.98 -2.06
CA SER A 1066 11.98 8.73 -1.19
C SER A 1066 11.42 10.14 -0.96
N ALA A 1067 10.46 10.29 -0.04
CA ALA A 1067 9.85 11.60 0.24
C ALA A 1067 10.76 12.54 1.07
N PHE A 1068 12.08 12.45 0.90
CA PHE A 1068 12.97 13.57 1.17
C PHE A 1068 12.97 14.53 -0.03
N HIS A 1069 11.79 15.07 -0.38
CA HIS A 1069 11.72 16.31 -1.16
C HIS A 1069 11.98 17.50 -0.22
N GLY A 1070 13.26 17.65 0.08
CA GLY A 1070 13.90 18.91 0.40
C GLY A 1070 15.27 18.82 -0.23
N ASP A 1071 15.44 19.34 -1.46
CA ASP A 1071 16.78 19.32 -2.08
C ASP A 1071 17.74 20.07 -1.15
N ILE A 1072 18.68 19.35 -0.53
CA ILE A 1072 19.92 19.97 -0.06
C ILE A 1072 20.68 20.32 -1.35
N PRO A 1073 20.99 21.59 -1.62
CA PRO A 1073 21.66 21.96 -2.86
C PRO A 1073 22.97 21.18 -3.03
N ARG A 1074 23.21 20.55 -4.20
CA ARG A 1074 24.52 19.94 -4.52
C ARG A 1074 25.62 21.00 -4.47
N GLY A 1075 26.68 20.76 -3.70
CA GLY A 1075 27.89 21.60 -3.71
C GLY A 1075 28.44 22.07 -2.36
N PHE A 1076 28.02 21.49 -1.24
CA PHE A 1076 28.70 21.74 0.04
C PHE A 1076 30.00 20.92 0.10
N ALA A 1077 31.13 21.56 -0.18
CA ALA A 1077 32.44 20.98 0.10
C ALA A 1077 32.70 21.10 1.61
N VAL A 1078 33.01 20.00 2.29
CA VAL A 1078 33.41 20.01 3.70
C VAL A 1078 34.82 20.59 3.77
N ALA A 1079 34.97 21.87 4.13
CA ALA A 1079 36.24 22.36 4.64
C ALA A 1079 36.45 21.76 6.03
N LYS A 1080 37.51 20.97 6.20
CA LYS A 1080 37.92 20.42 7.50
C LYS A 1080 38.28 21.55 8.47
#